data_AF-Q4DWU2-F1
#
_entry.id   AF-Q4DWU2-F1
#
_cell.length_a   1.000
_cell.length_b   1.000
_cell.length_c   1.000
_cell.angle_alpha   90.00
_cell.angle_beta   90.00
_cell.angle_gamma   90.00
#
_symmetry.space_group_name_H-M   'P 1'
#
loop_
_entity.id
_entity.type
_entity.pdbx_description
1 polymer ?
#
loop_
_entity_poly.entity_id
_entity_poly.type
_entity_poly.pdbx_seq_one_letter_code
_entity_poly.pdbx_strand_id
1 'polypeptide(L)'
;MRPSPPQPAGARHPNARLPRIAPVNRPAITQEGIARMLETGKLSADVDLEKLLINDKSFTTRKMKVHPYDARLVPAVMTNLSPYNKMNGFVLDVADIKKVPGKLNLKDLKEWESGERDHSDVPYTPDFSLRSRSSQTQLASPKREDTRTYAELLDVYSMHEFIIRKGATLRSTPEFASFKRRYAASWGNVELVIRRLEEFLKSYGIELAYVDGRKVVALATFQIDDLLSREEMLQCFANREELEPLTSSVTQQFASGVDGRQLAARKIQATWRMYSQRIAYRHLLVGTQAAIAIQRRWALYRSHSLTRKTIKTQKEARLLSWKRTMEEFTKSWPKIKEGRRTIVHLPSLSYPRFHAKHVPFYFALQMGQLTRVADLRDPLVDVVMVAPFRPEPEVLEYYFTLLEDSGVVNPRGRLTLLVPEDAKRLPSVLSLTRLLLLSSRLMKCLSSLCKNRPAYLVPGVIGAEELSLAIELNLPMLSADPTIAQAISSKTGTQRLIELAELPKPVGIYGLRDRRELLSALASLMTEHKEVNRWLVKLETESCSRGHAYFDVNRIRVLKSSDESSKTYDGVLAELMEYAGKRARLVHPNSYPDWEAYAAMFDVVGGCVEAVPNRIRTSLTANLFIEPTGVVSLHSVVEPMLAPAFTVMGCRFPFQNFVPYAAVRDAALCVGKAAFRRRVMGYISVDFVLQEAGDGVAAELYVVDVDLCLTNNAAAHLFACLVTGSVYDVETGSCANSNKNESLAYAYSGIIHSPFLSAVRHRTFFSLCRSRGLSFDRYRRIGLVFHMVDVLLCGCLGVLSVGTTRSHVTRAMKEFQNLLNLELPKQSEHSAESNFVYFSSAIHQLIRSVSISKEM
;
A
#
# COMPACT_ATOMS: atom_id res chain seq x y z
N MET A 1 -46.74 -32.50 12.72
CA MET A 1 -47.46 -31.30 13.23
C MET A 1 -46.92 -30.07 12.51
N ARG A 2 -47.77 -29.10 12.13
CA ARG A 2 -47.39 -27.78 11.57
C ARG A 2 -48.28 -26.71 12.21
N PRO A 3 -47.75 -25.59 12.72
CA PRO A 3 -48.54 -24.40 13.03
C PRO A 3 -48.72 -23.50 11.79
N SER A 4 -49.85 -22.81 11.71
CA SER A 4 -50.25 -21.96 10.58
C SER A 4 -49.82 -20.49 10.74
N PRO A 5 -49.66 -19.72 9.65
CA PRO A 5 -49.45 -18.27 9.72
C PRO A 5 -50.79 -17.48 9.81
N PRO A 6 -50.86 -16.39 10.60
CA PRO A 6 -51.99 -15.46 10.59
C PRO A 6 -51.79 -14.27 9.62
N GLN A 7 -52.91 -13.63 9.23
CA GLN A 7 -52.99 -12.57 8.21
C GLN A 7 -52.96 -11.14 8.81
N PRO A 8 -52.70 -10.09 8.00
CA PRO A 8 -52.69 -8.69 8.46
C PRO A 8 -54.03 -7.95 8.28
N ALA A 9 -54.42 -7.15 9.27
CA ALA A 9 -55.47 -6.11 9.16
C ALA A 9 -55.37 -5.08 10.31
N GLY A 10 -55.99 -3.91 10.13
CA GLY A 10 -56.22 -2.92 11.20
C GLY A 10 -55.46 -1.60 11.02
N ALA A 11 -56.20 -0.49 10.90
CA ALA A 11 -55.65 0.86 10.71
C ALA A 11 -56.31 1.89 11.63
N ARG A 12 -55.62 3.03 11.82
CA ARG A 12 -56.03 4.26 12.54
C ARG A 12 -56.17 4.14 14.08
N HIS A 13 -55.30 4.82 14.82
CA HIS A 13 -55.52 6.21 15.29
C HIS A 13 -54.38 6.66 16.22
N PRO A 14 -53.79 7.86 16.05
CA PRO A 14 -52.82 8.40 17.02
C PRO A 14 -53.51 9.10 18.20
N ASN A 15 -52.84 9.10 19.36
CA ASN A 15 -53.19 9.73 20.65
C ASN A 15 -53.94 8.88 21.70
N ALA A 16 -53.29 7.83 22.20
CA ALA A 16 -53.53 7.29 23.55
C ALA A 16 -52.18 7.10 24.27
N ARG A 17 -52.11 7.40 25.58
CA ARG A 17 -50.88 7.28 26.38
C ARG A 17 -50.78 5.90 27.04
N LEU A 18 -49.60 5.30 27.00
CA LEU A 18 -49.24 4.10 27.77
C LEU A 18 -48.14 4.43 28.81
N PRO A 19 -47.91 3.59 29.85
CA PRO A 19 -47.53 4.09 31.18
C PRO A 19 -46.06 4.53 31.38
N ARG A 20 -45.83 5.25 32.47
CA ARG A 20 -44.49 5.62 32.96
C ARG A 20 -43.69 4.38 33.37
N ILE A 21 -42.53 4.19 32.73
CA ILE A 21 -41.45 3.37 33.27
C ILE A 21 -40.67 4.21 34.30
N ALA A 22 -40.18 3.57 35.36
CA ALA A 22 -39.49 4.23 36.47
C ALA A 22 -38.18 4.94 36.03
N PRO A 23 -37.79 6.05 36.69
CA PRO A 23 -36.57 6.78 36.34
C PRO A 23 -35.33 5.99 36.76
N VAL A 24 -34.55 5.52 35.78
CA VAL A 24 -33.18 5.04 36.04
C VAL A 24 -32.34 6.23 36.51
N ASN A 25 -31.61 6.06 37.62
CA ASN A 25 -30.81 7.11 38.24
C ASN A 25 -29.84 7.74 37.23
N ARG A 26 -29.96 9.05 37.03
CA ARG A 26 -28.95 9.83 36.28
C ARG A 26 -27.71 9.96 37.15
N PRO A 27 -26.50 9.56 36.70
CA PRO A 27 -25.28 10.00 37.36
C PRO A 27 -25.19 11.53 37.27
N ALA A 28 -24.65 12.15 38.32
CA ALA A 28 -24.55 13.61 38.38
C ALA A 28 -23.73 14.16 37.21
N ILE A 29 -24.20 15.25 36.59
CA ILE A 29 -23.50 15.91 35.48
C ILE A 29 -22.30 16.67 36.06
N THR A 30 -21.17 15.98 36.20
CA THR A 30 -19.87 16.61 36.46
C THR A 30 -19.53 17.58 35.33
N GLN A 31 -18.95 18.73 35.65
CA GLN A 31 -18.64 19.83 34.71
C GLN A 31 -17.52 19.51 33.69
N GLU A 32 -17.24 18.23 33.45
CA GLU A 32 -16.24 17.73 32.51
C GLU A 32 -16.92 17.41 31.17
N GLY A 33 -16.86 18.35 30.22
CA GLY A 33 -17.46 18.19 28.89
C GLY A 33 -16.91 17.00 28.10
N ILE A 34 -17.66 16.56 27.07
CA ILE A 34 -17.49 15.29 26.34
C ILE A 34 -16.03 14.96 25.97
N ALA A 35 -15.24 15.94 25.55
CA ALA A 35 -13.82 15.75 25.23
C ALA A 35 -13.01 15.14 26.39
N ARG A 36 -13.19 15.64 27.62
CA ARG A 36 -12.51 15.13 28.81
C ARG A 36 -13.02 13.75 29.22
N MET A 37 -14.29 13.44 28.95
CA MET A 37 -14.84 12.09 29.16
C MET A 37 -14.25 11.05 28.19
N LEU A 38 -13.94 11.45 26.95
CA LEU A 38 -13.21 10.63 25.97
C LEU A 38 -11.75 10.45 26.39
N GLU A 39 -11.05 11.53 26.76
CA GLU A 39 -9.64 11.50 27.19
C GLU A 39 -9.42 10.65 28.46
N THR A 40 -10.37 10.65 29.39
CA THR A 40 -10.31 9.88 30.64
C THR A 40 -10.92 8.48 30.57
N GLY A 41 -11.40 8.05 29.40
CA GLY A 41 -12.01 6.71 29.22
C GLY A 41 -13.33 6.50 29.99
N LYS A 42 -14.00 7.57 30.43
CA LYS A 42 -15.27 7.52 31.18
C LYS A 42 -16.48 7.19 30.30
N LEU A 43 -16.32 7.11 28.98
CA LEU A 43 -17.34 6.71 28.02
C LEU A 43 -17.13 5.25 27.59
N SER A 44 -18.19 4.43 27.70
CA SER A 44 -18.19 3.09 27.10
C SER A 44 -18.10 3.17 25.57
N ALA A 45 -17.50 2.16 24.95
CA ALA A 45 -17.28 2.09 23.50
C ALA A 45 -18.59 2.10 22.68
N ASP A 46 -19.71 1.69 23.29
CA ASP A 46 -21.02 1.61 22.65
C ASP A 46 -21.90 2.87 22.84
N VAL A 47 -21.36 3.94 23.44
CA VAL A 47 -22.13 5.15 23.71
C VAL A 47 -22.44 5.93 22.43
N ASP A 48 -23.72 6.24 22.26
CA ASP A 48 -24.25 7.12 21.22
C ASP A 48 -23.77 8.57 21.41
N LEU A 49 -22.64 8.89 20.79
CA LEU A 49 -22.05 10.23 20.78
C LEU A 49 -22.94 11.29 20.13
N GLU A 50 -23.85 10.91 19.23
CA GLU A 50 -24.73 11.86 18.54
C GLU A 50 -25.74 12.46 19.54
N LYS A 51 -26.30 11.64 20.43
CA LYS A 51 -27.14 12.13 21.54
C LYS A 51 -26.38 13.01 22.54
N LEU A 52 -25.09 12.78 22.78
CA LEU A 52 -24.30 13.63 23.66
C LEU A 52 -24.00 14.99 23.01
N LEU A 53 -23.50 14.98 21.77
CA LEU A 53 -23.13 16.19 21.02
C LEU A 53 -24.32 17.12 20.72
N ILE A 54 -25.55 16.60 20.68
CA ILE A 54 -26.76 17.40 20.48
C ILE A 54 -27.26 18.06 21.79
N ASN A 55 -27.06 17.40 22.95
CA ASN A 55 -27.63 17.86 24.22
C ASN A 55 -26.66 18.69 25.09
N ASP A 56 -25.34 18.50 24.94
CA ASP A 56 -24.35 19.25 25.70
C ASP A 56 -24.12 20.66 25.11
N LYS A 57 -24.53 21.68 25.85
CA LYS A 57 -24.38 23.10 25.47
C LYS A 57 -22.94 23.64 25.65
N SER A 58 -21.97 22.79 26.00
CA SER A 58 -20.61 23.20 26.40
C SER A 58 -19.70 23.74 25.30
N PHE A 59 -20.13 23.81 24.03
CA PHE A 59 -19.40 24.44 22.91
C PHE A 59 -19.33 25.99 23.00
N THR A 60 -18.85 26.51 24.13
CA THR A 60 -18.49 27.92 24.30
C THR A 60 -17.16 28.22 23.60
N THR A 61 -17.17 29.18 22.67
CA THR A 61 -16.06 29.47 21.76
C THR A 61 -14.92 30.25 22.42
N ARG A 62 -14.06 29.55 23.17
CA ARG A 62 -12.80 30.12 23.66
C ARG A 62 -11.81 30.33 22.50
N LYS A 63 -11.29 31.55 22.31
CA LYS A 63 -10.28 31.84 21.28
C LYS A 63 -9.04 30.96 21.50
N MET A 64 -8.62 30.23 20.48
CA MET A 64 -7.40 29.41 20.50
C MET A 64 -6.16 30.32 20.61
N LYS A 65 -5.21 29.99 21.50
CA LYS A 65 -3.87 30.58 21.42
C LYS A 65 -3.19 30.08 20.15
N VAL A 66 -2.85 31.00 19.25
CA VAL A 66 -1.96 30.70 18.13
C VAL A 66 -0.53 30.62 18.69
N HIS A 67 0.09 29.47 18.56
CA HIS A 67 1.52 29.31 18.82
C HIS A 67 2.30 29.64 17.54
N PRO A 68 3.54 30.15 17.62
CA PRO A 68 4.43 30.29 16.47
C PRO A 68 4.55 29.00 15.67
N TYR A 69 4.76 29.14 14.36
CA TYR A 69 4.58 28.08 13.37
C TYR A 69 5.57 26.91 13.55
N ASP A 70 6.76 27.21 14.06
CA ASP A 70 7.95 26.35 13.97
C ASP A 70 8.03 25.26 15.05
N ALA A 71 7.08 25.24 15.99
CA ALA A 71 7.06 24.35 17.16
C ALA A 71 6.23 23.05 16.98
N ARG A 72 5.95 22.60 15.73
CA ARG A 72 4.96 21.53 15.46
C ARG A 72 5.42 20.43 14.49
N LEU A 73 6.64 19.91 14.69
CA LEU A 73 7.14 18.70 13.99
C LEU A 73 7.06 17.40 14.81
N VAL A 74 6.13 17.30 15.78
CA VAL A 74 5.76 16.02 16.41
C VAL A 74 4.23 15.89 16.54
N PRO A 75 3.58 14.93 15.84
CA PRO A 75 2.19 14.59 16.11
C PRO A 75 2.10 13.71 17.35
N ALA A 76 1.57 14.24 18.46
CA ALA A 76 1.26 13.44 19.64
C ALA A 76 0.20 12.37 19.30
N VAL A 77 0.57 11.09 19.38
CA VAL A 77 -0.29 9.98 18.96
C VAL A 77 -1.30 9.66 20.07
N MET A 78 -2.56 10.07 19.86
CA MET A 78 -3.70 9.55 20.62
C MET A 78 -3.92 8.06 20.31
N THR A 79 -3.44 7.12 21.14
CA THR A 79 -4.05 5.77 21.28
C THR A 79 -3.65 4.91 22.50
N ASN A 80 -3.06 5.47 23.57
CA ASN A 80 -2.57 4.67 24.71
C ASN A 80 -3.64 4.00 25.60
N LEU A 81 -4.94 4.14 25.31
CA LEU A 81 -6.06 3.65 26.12
C LEU A 81 -7.11 2.83 25.34
N SER A 82 -6.73 2.23 24.21
CA SER A 82 -7.64 1.35 23.45
C SER A 82 -7.73 -0.06 24.08
N PRO A 83 -8.93 -0.57 24.42
CA PRO A 83 -9.09 -1.90 25.04
C PRO A 83 -8.75 -3.08 24.12
N TYR A 84 -8.41 -2.82 22.85
CA TYR A 84 -7.97 -3.85 21.90
C TYR A 84 -6.56 -4.41 22.19
N ASN A 85 -5.75 -3.76 23.05
CA ASN A 85 -4.39 -4.20 23.40
C ASN A 85 -4.31 -5.41 24.37
N LYS A 86 -5.37 -6.24 24.49
CA LYS A 86 -5.44 -7.37 25.43
C LYS A 86 -5.49 -8.76 24.79
N MET A 87 -5.10 -8.92 23.52
CA MET A 87 -4.94 -10.23 22.89
C MET A 87 -3.64 -10.36 22.08
N ASN A 88 -2.86 -11.39 22.41
CA ASN A 88 -1.83 -12.05 21.60
C ASN A 88 -0.59 -11.24 21.16
N GLY A 89 0.31 -11.00 22.10
CA GLY A 89 1.65 -11.62 22.07
C GLY A 89 2.72 -11.13 21.07
N PHE A 90 2.40 -10.28 20.09
CA PHE A 90 3.39 -9.70 19.18
C PHE A 90 3.50 -8.19 19.35
N VAL A 91 4.67 -7.72 19.80
CA VAL A 91 5.01 -6.29 19.87
C VAL A 91 5.45 -5.84 18.48
N LEU A 92 4.51 -5.32 17.69
CA LEU A 92 4.84 -4.57 16.47
C LEU A 92 5.41 -3.21 16.87
N ASP A 93 6.74 -3.06 16.86
CA ASP A 93 7.35 -1.77 17.18
C ASP A 93 7.04 -0.74 16.09
N VAL A 94 6.23 0.26 16.47
CA VAL A 94 5.82 1.37 15.61
C VAL A 94 6.97 2.35 15.37
N ALA A 95 8.07 2.29 16.14
CA ALA A 95 9.32 2.97 15.84
C ALA A 95 10.05 2.34 14.64
N ASP A 96 10.14 1.01 14.57
CA ASP A 96 10.78 0.32 13.44
C ASP A 96 9.93 0.37 12.17
N ILE A 97 8.61 0.27 12.30
CA ILE A 97 7.69 0.49 11.16
C ILE A 97 7.82 1.92 10.60
N LYS A 98 8.28 2.90 11.40
CA LYS A 98 8.60 4.26 10.94
C LYS A 98 10.00 4.42 10.33
N LYS A 99 10.92 3.47 10.54
CA LYS A 99 12.23 3.43 9.83
C LYS A 99 12.07 2.95 8.38
N VAL A 100 10.96 2.30 8.04
CA VAL A 100 10.65 1.84 6.67
C VAL A 100 10.09 3.02 5.83
N PRO A 101 10.72 3.40 4.69
CA PRO A 101 10.24 4.50 3.85
C PRO A 101 8.82 4.26 3.31
N GLY A 102 7.87 5.03 3.84
CA GLY A 102 6.43 4.81 3.71
C GLY A 102 5.80 5.23 2.38
N LYS A 103 6.22 4.63 1.26
CA LYS A 103 5.69 4.80 -0.11
C LYS A 103 5.79 6.24 -0.65
N LEU A 104 6.72 6.47 -1.60
CA LEU A 104 6.56 7.59 -2.52
C LEU A 104 5.25 7.40 -3.30
N ASN A 105 4.46 8.46 -3.38
CA ASN A 105 3.34 8.60 -4.30
C ASN A 105 3.83 9.17 -5.64
N LEU A 106 3.01 9.02 -6.67
CA LEU A 106 3.27 9.56 -8.02
C LEU A 106 3.28 11.09 -8.12
N LYS A 107 3.03 11.80 -7.01
CA LYS A 107 3.29 13.24 -6.86
C LYS A 107 4.72 13.47 -6.42
N ASP A 108 5.09 12.91 -5.27
CA ASP A 108 6.39 13.03 -4.62
C ASP A 108 7.55 12.69 -5.58
N LEU A 109 7.36 11.67 -6.45
CA LEU A 109 8.33 11.29 -7.47
C LEU A 109 8.43 12.29 -8.65
N LYS A 110 7.31 12.94 -9.02
CA LYS A 110 7.28 14.00 -10.05
C LYS A 110 7.74 15.36 -9.53
N GLU A 111 7.49 15.64 -8.26
CA GLU A 111 7.96 16.84 -7.56
C GLU A 111 9.50 16.77 -7.38
N TRP A 112 10.08 15.57 -7.35
CA TRP A 112 11.53 15.35 -7.49
C TRP A 112 12.02 15.52 -8.95
N GLU A 113 11.36 14.90 -9.94
CA GLU A 113 11.69 15.03 -11.37
C GLU A 113 11.53 16.46 -11.94
N SER A 114 10.84 17.37 -11.25
CA SER A 114 10.65 18.77 -11.66
C SER A 114 11.60 19.77 -10.98
N GLY A 115 12.49 19.33 -10.10
CA GLY A 115 13.39 20.19 -9.33
C GLY A 115 14.58 20.80 -10.08
N GLU A 116 14.81 20.46 -11.36
CA GLU A 116 15.97 20.92 -12.14
C GLU A 116 15.63 21.97 -13.24
N ARG A 117 14.52 22.70 -13.12
CA ARG A 117 14.10 23.72 -14.12
C ARG A 117 13.46 24.98 -13.52
N ASP A 118 14.26 25.78 -12.82
CA ASP A 118 13.88 27.13 -12.41
C ASP A 118 14.13 28.18 -13.52
N HIS A 119 13.15 29.04 -13.78
CA HIS A 119 13.22 30.52 -13.59
C HIS A 119 12.09 31.31 -14.33
N SER A 120 11.81 32.52 -13.81
CA SER A 120 10.96 33.64 -14.32
C SER A 120 9.42 33.50 -14.41
N ASP A 121 8.72 33.95 -13.36
CA ASP A 121 7.96 35.24 -13.24
C ASP A 121 7.16 35.83 -14.44
N VAL A 122 6.08 36.63 -14.31
CA VAL A 122 5.11 37.04 -13.23
C VAL A 122 3.87 37.69 -13.92
N PRO A 123 2.63 37.65 -13.36
CA PRO A 123 1.43 38.28 -13.96
C PRO A 123 1.09 39.70 -13.44
N TYR A 124 0.23 40.44 -14.19
CA TYR A 124 0.00 41.90 -14.11
C TYR A 124 -1.45 42.33 -13.75
N THR A 125 -1.68 43.60 -13.39
CA THR A 125 -3.00 44.19 -13.02
C THR A 125 -3.34 45.50 -13.78
N PRO A 126 -4.61 45.73 -14.23
CA PRO A 126 -5.01 46.90 -15.03
C PRO A 126 -5.67 48.06 -14.23
N ASP A 127 -5.80 49.24 -14.84
CA ASP A 127 -6.36 50.49 -14.25
C ASP A 127 -6.90 51.50 -15.33
N PHE A 128 -7.58 52.58 -14.92
CA PHE A 128 -7.97 53.81 -15.67
C PHE A 128 -9.06 53.70 -16.79
N SER A 129 -9.80 54.76 -17.24
CA SER A 129 -9.93 56.21 -16.86
C SER A 129 -11.37 56.79 -17.15
N LEU A 130 -11.53 58.10 -17.47
CA LEU A 130 -12.78 58.90 -17.29
C LEU A 130 -12.90 60.16 -18.22
N ARG A 131 -14.14 60.67 -18.45
CA ARG A 131 -14.58 62.02 -18.96
C ARG A 131 -14.64 62.35 -20.47
N SER A 132 -15.67 63.12 -20.87
CA SER A 132 -15.58 64.39 -21.66
C SER A 132 -16.92 65.20 -21.59
N ARG A 133 -17.01 66.44 -22.14
CA ARG A 133 -18.15 67.40 -22.00
C ARG A 133 -18.11 68.62 -22.97
N SER A 134 -19.21 68.93 -23.69
CA SER A 134 -19.54 70.24 -24.35
C SER A 134 -21.00 70.18 -24.92
N SER A 135 -21.69 71.20 -25.48
CA SER A 135 -21.36 72.52 -26.07
C SER A 135 -22.51 73.58 -25.89
N GLN A 136 -22.37 74.80 -26.44
CA GLN A 136 -23.28 75.97 -26.33
C GLN A 136 -24.23 76.18 -27.55
N THR A 137 -25.16 77.17 -27.50
CA THR A 137 -25.46 78.22 -28.54
C THR A 137 -26.45 79.28 -27.95
N GLN A 138 -26.67 80.44 -28.63
CA GLN A 138 -27.53 81.59 -28.22
C GLN A 138 -28.82 81.71 -29.12
N LEU A 139 -29.59 82.79 -29.34
CA LEU A 139 -29.52 84.27 -29.13
C LEU A 139 -30.94 84.92 -29.32
N ALA A 140 -31.01 86.26 -29.33
CA ALA A 140 -32.03 87.17 -29.93
C ALA A 140 -33.26 87.70 -29.12
N SER A 141 -33.70 88.92 -29.50
CA SER A 141 -34.79 89.79 -28.96
C SER A 141 -34.94 91.02 -29.90
N PRO A 142 -35.65 92.16 -29.61
CA PRO A 142 -36.83 92.46 -28.77
C PRO A 142 -37.91 93.31 -29.51
N LYS A 143 -38.94 93.85 -28.82
CA LYS A 143 -39.44 95.27 -28.92
C LYS A 143 -40.72 95.55 -28.08
N ARG A 144 -40.84 96.76 -27.51
CA ARG A 144 -42.07 97.39 -26.94
C ARG A 144 -41.80 98.87 -26.57
N GLU A 145 -42.83 99.71 -26.45
CA GLU A 145 -42.73 101.11 -25.96
C GLU A 145 -43.83 101.46 -24.93
N ASP A 146 -43.88 102.75 -24.54
CA ASP A 146 -44.71 103.47 -23.54
C ASP A 146 -44.25 103.55 -22.07
N THR A 147 -44.69 104.64 -21.42
CA THR A 147 -44.05 105.32 -20.28
C THR A 147 -44.54 104.89 -18.88
N ARG A 148 -43.83 105.29 -17.81
CA ARG A 148 -43.94 104.71 -16.45
C ARG A 148 -43.86 105.73 -15.30
N THR A 149 -44.57 105.43 -14.21
CA THR A 149 -44.71 106.23 -12.97
C THR A 149 -43.61 105.96 -11.93
N TYR A 150 -43.52 106.76 -10.85
CA TYR A 150 -42.47 106.60 -9.81
C TYR A 150 -42.43 105.22 -9.13
N ALA A 151 -43.59 104.59 -8.89
CA ALA A 151 -43.62 103.22 -8.36
C ALA A 151 -43.00 102.22 -9.36
N GLU A 152 -43.27 102.41 -10.64
CA GLU A 152 -42.68 101.63 -11.72
C GLU A 152 -41.23 102.00 -12.03
N LEU A 153 -40.78 103.23 -11.71
CA LEU A 153 -39.36 103.61 -11.73
C LEU A 153 -38.60 102.83 -10.65
N LEU A 154 -39.12 102.75 -9.42
CA LEU A 154 -38.53 101.87 -8.39
C LEU A 154 -38.50 100.41 -8.87
N ASP A 155 -39.62 99.88 -9.37
CA ASP A 155 -39.70 98.49 -9.84
C ASP A 155 -38.91 98.22 -11.15
N VAL A 156 -38.38 99.25 -11.82
CA VAL A 156 -37.49 99.13 -13.00
C VAL A 156 -36.02 99.33 -12.63
N TYR A 157 -35.70 100.29 -11.78
CA TYR A 157 -34.33 100.71 -11.48
C TYR A 157 -33.77 100.18 -10.16
N SER A 158 -34.61 99.61 -9.28
CA SER A 158 -34.15 98.96 -8.03
C SER A 158 -33.18 97.81 -8.30
N MET A 159 -32.18 97.69 -7.44
CA MET A 159 -31.32 96.50 -7.39
C MET A 159 -32.10 95.25 -6.97
N HIS A 160 -33.23 95.42 -6.28
CA HIS A 160 -34.06 94.36 -5.70
C HIS A 160 -33.31 93.51 -4.65
N GLU A 161 -32.35 94.14 -3.97
CA GLU A 161 -31.63 93.53 -2.85
C GLU A 161 -32.49 93.53 -1.59
N PHE A 162 -32.46 92.45 -0.82
CA PHE A 162 -33.18 92.34 0.46
C PHE A 162 -32.37 91.55 1.48
N ILE A 163 -32.71 91.71 2.76
CA ILE A 163 -31.92 91.16 3.88
C ILE A 163 -32.65 89.96 4.49
N ILE A 164 -31.92 88.85 4.67
CA ILE A 164 -32.32 87.78 5.59
C ILE A 164 -31.54 87.98 6.89
N ARG A 165 -32.27 88.14 8.00
CA ARG A 165 -31.70 88.38 9.34
C ARG A 165 -32.21 87.31 10.31
N LYS A 166 -31.28 86.66 11.04
CA LYS A 166 -31.55 85.53 11.93
C LYS A 166 -32.39 84.42 11.28
N GLY A 167 -32.11 84.13 10.01
CA GLY A 167 -32.81 83.12 9.23
C GLY A 167 -34.24 83.49 8.79
N ALA A 168 -34.67 84.75 8.90
CA ALA A 168 -35.96 85.24 8.44
C ALA A 168 -35.79 86.46 7.51
N THR A 169 -36.53 86.49 6.40
CA THR A 169 -36.51 87.60 5.45
C THR A 169 -37.16 88.86 6.05
N LEU A 170 -36.52 90.02 5.91
CA LEU A 170 -37.10 91.31 6.34
C LEU A 170 -38.16 91.80 5.35
N ARG A 171 -39.37 91.25 5.45
CA ARG A 171 -40.48 91.47 4.50
C ARG A 171 -41.13 92.86 4.56
N SER A 172 -40.71 93.72 5.50
CA SER A 172 -41.28 95.04 5.75
C SER A 172 -40.49 96.20 5.12
N THR A 173 -39.41 95.93 4.38
CA THR A 173 -38.59 96.98 3.76
C THR A 173 -39.13 97.39 2.38
N PRO A 174 -38.92 98.64 1.92
CA PRO A 174 -39.47 99.10 0.64
C PRO A 174 -38.83 98.39 -0.57
N GLU A 175 -37.60 97.90 -0.44
CA GLU A 175 -36.91 97.12 -1.48
C GLU A 175 -37.58 95.75 -1.66
N PHE A 176 -37.94 95.07 -0.56
CA PHE A 176 -38.70 93.82 -0.61
C PHE A 176 -40.13 94.03 -1.14
N ALA A 177 -40.77 95.16 -0.80
CA ALA A 177 -42.07 95.53 -1.36
C ALA A 177 -42.00 95.76 -2.88
N SER A 178 -40.97 96.48 -3.35
CA SER A 178 -40.70 96.69 -4.79
C SER A 178 -40.42 95.37 -5.51
N PHE A 179 -39.57 94.51 -4.93
CA PHE A 179 -39.30 93.16 -5.44
C PHE A 179 -40.58 92.32 -5.58
N LYS A 180 -41.47 92.39 -4.59
CA LYS A 180 -42.77 91.70 -4.63
C LYS A 180 -43.73 92.24 -5.69
N ARG A 181 -43.74 93.55 -5.96
CA ARG A 181 -44.52 94.11 -7.07
C ARG A 181 -43.94 93.69 -8.42
N ARG A 182 -42.62 93.84 -8.60
CA ARG A 182 -41.91 93.56 -9.85
C ARG A 182 -42.05 92.10 -10.32
N TYR A 183 -42.01 91.15 -9.39
CA TYR A 183 -42.03 89.72 -9.71
C TYR A 183 -43.33 89.01 -9.24
N ALA A 184 -44.43 89.75 -9.14
CA ALA A 184 -45.73 89.23 -8.70
C ALA A 184 -46.20 87.98 -9.48
N ALA A 185 -45.93 87.92 -10.80
CA ALA A 185 -46.33 86.81 -11.67
C ALA A 185 -45.60 85.49 -11.40
N SER A 186 -44.38 85.53 -10.85
CA SER A 186 -43.57 84.35 -10.50
C SER A 186 -43.39 84.18 -8.99
N TRP A 187 -44.15 84.93 -8.17
CA TRP A 187 -43.92 85.03 -6.73
C TRP A 187 -43.99 83.69 -5.99
N GLY A 188 -44.79 82.72 -6.47
CA GLY A 188 -44.85 81.37 -5.88
C GLY A 188 -43.50 80.65 -5.89
N ASN A 189 -42.77 80.71 -7.02
CA ASN A 189 -41.45 80.11 -7.15
C ASN A 189 -40.40 80.93 -6.37
N VAL A 190 -40.49 82.26 -6.40
CA VAL A 190 -39.61 83.16 -5.66
C VAL A 190 -39.72 82.92 -4.14
N GLU A 191 -40.94 82.76 -3.63
CA GLU A 191 -41.22 82.41 -2.23
C GLU A 191 -40.66 81.03 -1.85
N LEU A 192 -40.65 80.06 -2.77
CA LEU A 192 -40.00 78.76 -2.56
C LEU A 192 -38.47 78.91 -2.44
N VAL A 193 -37.82 79.67 -3.34
CA VAL A 193 -36.37 79.96 -3.23
C VAL A 193 -36.05 80.68 -1.93
N ILE A 194 -36.84 81.70 -1.56
CA ILE A 194 -36.66 82.42 -0.29
C ILE A 194 -36.72 81.47 0.91
N ARG A 195 -37.68 80.55 0.95
CA ARG A 195 -37.77 79.53 2.02
C ARG A 195 -36.55 78.62 2.05
N ARG A 196 -36.05 78.17 0.90
CA ARG A 196 -34.84 77.34 0.80
C ARG A 196 -33.58 78.10 1.23
N LEU A 197 -33.46 79.39 0.92
CA LEU A 197 -32.38 80.25 1.42
C LEU A 197 -32.50 80.47 2.94
N GLU A 198 -33.70 80.68 3.47
CA GLU A 198 -33.94 80.76 4.92
C GLU A 198 -33.58 79.45 5.63
N GLU A 199 -33.97 78.28 5.09
CA GLU A 199 -33.58 76.95 5.59
C GLU A 199 -32.05 76.75 5.56
N PHE A 200 -31.40 77.10 4.44
CA PHE A 200 -29.96 77.02 4.27
C PHE A 200 -29.22 77.85 5.32
N LEU A 201 -29.58 79.13 5.48
CA LEU A 201 -28.98 80.03 6.47
C LEU A 201 -29.23 79.56 7.92
N LYS A 202 -30.44 79.07 8.24
CA LYS A 202 -30.76 78.43 9.53
C LYS A 202 -29.90 77.18 9.79
N SER A 203 -29.59 76.40 8.75
CA SER A 203 -28.80 75.17 8.88
C SER A 203 -27.31 75.42 9.19
N TYR A 204 -26.76 76.58 8.82
CA TYR A 204 -25.38 76.99 9.16
C TYR A 204 -25.29 78.07 10.26
N GLY A 205 -26.42 78.47 10.86
CA GLY A 205 -26.45 79.44 11.97
C GLY A 205 -26.07 80.87 11.56
N ILE A 206 -26.40 81.28 10.34
CA ILE A 206 -25.97 82.57 9.78
C ILE A 206 -26.95 83.69 10.20
N GLU A 207 -26.46 84.69 10.92
CA GLU A 207 -27.28 85.79 11.46
C GLU A 207 -27.67 86.86 10.44
N LEU A 208 -26.90 87.03 9.35
CA LEU A 208 -27.12 88.08 8.36
C LEU A 208 -26.68 87.61 6.96
N ALA A 209 -27.53 87.84 5.96
CA ALA A 209 -27.19 87.65 4.56
C ALA A 209 -27.91 88.70 3.69
N TYR A 210 -27.18 89.24 2.72
CA TYR A 210 -27.70 90.17 1.72
C TYR A 210 -28.02 89.38 0.45
N VAL A 211 -29.27 89.46 -0.03
CA VAL A 211 -29.80 88.62 -1.10
C VAL A 211 -30.05 89.44 -2.35
N ASP A 212 -29.48 89.02 -3.47
CA ASP A 212 -29.71 89.57 -4.81
C ASP A 212 -31.02 88.99 -5.37
N GLY A 213 -32.09 89.79 -5.35
CA GLY A 213 -33.40 89.37 -5.86
C GLY A 213 -33.41 89.01 -7.33
N ARG A 214 -32.49 89.55 -8.16
CA ARG A 214 -32.41 89.23 -9.59
C ARG A 214 -31.91 87.79 -9.77
N LYS A 215 -30.95 87.34 -8.96
CA LYS A 215 -30.48 85.95 -8.94
C LYS A 215 -31.51 84.99 -8.33
N VAL A 216 -32.22 85.41 -7.26
CA VAL A 216 -33.36 84.63 -6.71
C VAL A 216 -34.40 84.36 -7.79
N VAL A 217 -34.73 85.35 -8.61
CA VAL A 217 -35.64 85.19 -9.75
C VAL A 217 -35.04 84.30 -10.85
N ALA A 218 -33.74 84.42 -11.12
CA ALA A 218 -33.07 83.55 -12.10
C ALA A 218 -33.19 82.06 -11.72
N LEU A 219 -33.02 81.70 -10.44
CA LEU A 219 -33.28 80.34 -9.95
C LEU A 219 -34.78 79.99 -10.02
N ALA A 220 -35.66 80.89 -9.55
CA ALA A 220 -37.11 80.70 -9.55
C ALA A 220 -37.76 80.63 -10.96
N THR A 221 -37.01 80.93 -12.02
CA THR A 221 -37.44 80.78 -13.42
C THR A 221 -37.41 79.32 -13.86
N PHE A 222 -36.59 78.48 -13.22
CA PHE A 222 -36.65 77.03 -13.36
C PHE A 222 -37.67 76.43 -12.37
N GLN A 223 -38.29 75.31 -12.72
CA GLN A 223 -39.13 74.57 -11.77
C GLN A 223 -38.21 73.81 -10.80
N ILE A 224 -38.24 74.20 -9.53
CA ILE A 224 -37.32 73.68 -8.50
C ILE A 224 -37.96 72.45 -7.84
N ASP A 225 -37.72 71.28 -8.45
CA ASP A 225 -37.94 69.98 -7.82
C ASP A 225 -36.85 69.70 -6.78
N ASP A 226 -36.98 70.32 -5.61
CA ASP A 226 -36.29 70.01 -4.33
C ASP A 226 -34.75 70.04 -4.28
N LEU A 227 -34.06 70.25 -5.41
CA LEU A 227 -32.62 70.10 -5.58
C LEU A 227 -31.89 71.42 -5.90
N LEU A 228 -32.04 72.42 -5.03
CA LEU A 228 -31.11 73.56 -5.00
C LEU A 228 -29.76 73.09 -4.41
N SER A 229 -28.68 73.20 -5.20
CA SER A 229 -27.34 72.90 -4.71
C SER A 229 -26.78 74.02 -3.81
N ARG A 230 -25.74 73.69 -3.02
CA ARG A 230 -24.98 74.68 -2.23
C ARG A 230 -24.50 75.85 -3.09
N GLU A 231 -24.07 75.57 -4.31
CA GLU A 231 -23.47 76.54 -5.22
C GLU A 231 -24.51 77.52 -5.78
N GLU A 232 -25.68 77.03 -6.19
CA GLU A 232 -26.79 77.89 -6.64
C GLU A 232 -27.31 78.77 -5.49
N MET A 233 -27.46 78.22 -4.28
CA MET A 233 -27.85 79.01 -3.12
C MET A 233 -26.81 80.08 -2.75
N LEU A 234 -25.51 79.79 -2.89
CA LEU A 234 -24.46 80.77 -2.64
C LEU A 234 -24.40 81.89 -3.67
N GLN A 235 -24.79 81.64 -4.92
CA GLN A 235 -24.84 82.68 -5.94
C GLN A 235 -25.86 83.77 -5.60
N CYS A 236 -27.00 83.41 -4.99
CA CYS A 236 -28.05 84.35 -4.57
C CYS A 236 -27.60 85.42 -3.55
N PHE A 237 -26.48 85.23 -2.85
CA PHE A 237 -26.02 86.21 -1.87
C PHE A 237 -25.08 87.24 -2.50
N ALA A 238 -25.25 88.51 -2.11
CA ALA A 238 -24.31 89.58 -2.44
C ALA A 238 -23.01 89.44 -1.62
N ASN A 239 -23.13 89.11 -0.33
CA ASN A 239 -21.99 88.84 0.55
C ASN A 239 -21.47 87.39 0.48
N ARG A 240 -21.40 86.80 -0.74
CA ARG A 240 -20.95 85.40 -0.95
C ARG A 240 -19.63 85.10 -0.24
N GLU A 241 -18.66 86.01 -0.31
CA GLU A 241 -17.30 85.82 0.22
C GLU A 241 -17.27 85.60 1.74
N GLU A 242 -18.22 86.16 2.48
CA GLU A 242 -18.39 85.93 3.93
C GLU A 242 -19.07 84.58 4.24
N LEU A 243 -20.00 84.17 3.36
CA LEU A 243 -20.87 83.01 3.58
C LEU A 243 -20.29 81.70 3.06
N GLU A 244 -19.44 81.75 2.04
CA GLU A 244 -18.78 80.59 1.44
C GLU A 244 -17.89 79.83 2.45
N PRO A 245 -17.03 80.47 3.27
CA PRO A 245 -16.26 79.78 4.31
C PRO A 245 -17.16 79.09 5.35
N LEU A 246 -18.18 79.80 5.83
CA LEU A 246 -19.13 79.28 6.85
C LEU A 246 -19.89 78.05 6.34
N THR A 247 -20.34 78.09 5.09
CA THR A 247 -21.09 77.01 4.43
C THR A 247 -20.20 75.92 3.81
N SER A 248 -18.87 76.07 3.85
CA SER A 248 -17.93 75.01 3.46
C SER A 248 -17.72 73.97 4.57
N SER A 249 -17.86 74.40 5.83
CA SER A 249 -17.58 73.58 7.00
C SER A 249 -18.82 72.82 7.47
N VAL A 250 -18.84 71.49 7.30
CA VAL A 250 -19.90 70.63 7.90
C VAL A 250 -19.91 70.79 9.44
N THR A 251 -18.77 71.15 10.04
CA THR A 251 -18.65 71.50 11.47
C THR A 251 -19.56 72.65 11.87
N GLN A 252 -19.71 73.68 11.02
CA GLN A 252 -20.62 74.81 11.26
C GLN A 252 -22.08 74.35 11.33
N GLN A 253 -22.47 73.39 10.49
CA GLN A 253 -23.80 72.80 10.48
C GLN A 253 -24.14 72.06 11.79
N PHE A 254 -23.15 71.43 12.43
CA PHE A 254 -23.30 70.76 13.72
C PHE A 254 -23.21 71.72 14.92
N ALA A 255 -22.36 72.75 14.85
CA ALA A 255 -22.07 73.66 15.96
C ALA A 255 -23.08 74.82 16.08
N SER A 256 -23.49 75.40 14.94
CA SER A 256 -24.20 76.68 14.87
C SER A 256 -25.60 76.57 14.25
N GLY A 257 -25.86 75.49 13.49
CA GLY A 257 -27.17 75.24 12.90
C GLY A 257 -28.27 74.99 13.93
N VAL A 258 -29.49 75.47 13.67
CA VAL A 258 -30.64 75.38 14.60
C VAL A 258 -30.90 73.94 15.08
N ASP A 259 -30.82 72.97 14.16
CA ASP A 259 -30.95 71.53 14.45
C ASP A 259 -29.60 70.79 14.58
N GLY A 260 -28.48 71.51 14.71
CA GLY A 260 -27.12 70.93 14.66
C GLY A 260 -26.90 69.77 15.63
N ARG A 261 -27.46 69.85 16.84
CA ARG A 261 -27.47 68.75 17.83
C ARG A 261 -28.25 67.53 17.35
N GLN A 262 -29.42 67.71 16.73
CA GLN A 262 -30.19 66.61 16.15
C GLN A 262 -29.47 66.01 14.94
N LEU A 263 -28.90 66.85 14.07
CA LEU A 263 -28.19 66.41 12.87
C LEU A 263 -26.95 65.58 13.24
N ALA A 264 -26.17 66.04 14.23
CA ALA A 264 -25.06 65.30 14.80
C ALA A 264 -25.53 63.97 15.41
N ALA A 265 -26.59 63.97 16.23
CA ALA A 265 -27.14 62.75 16.83
C ALA A 265 -27.59 61.74 15.77
N ARG A 266 -28.33 62.17 14.73
CA ARG A 266 -28.75 61.32 13.60
C ARG A 266 -27.54 60.77 12.84
N LYS A 267 -26.52 61.58 12.57
CA LYS A 267 -25.28 61.16 11.88
C LYS A 267 -24.50 60.13 12.70
N ILE A 268 -24.32 60.36 14.00
CA ILE A 268 -23.66 59.44 14.93
C ILE A 268 -24.43 58.11 15.01
N GLN A 269 -25.75 58.15 15.18
CA GLN A 269 -26.61 56.97 15.20
C GLN A 269 -26.54 56.18 13.88
N ALA A 270 -26.56 56.85 12.73
CA ALA A 270 -26.46 56.21 11.42
C ALA A 270 -25.09 55.52 11.22
N THR A 271 -23.99 56.21 11.53
CA THR A 271 -22.64 55.63 11.49
C THR A 271 -22.49 54.45 12.46
N TRP A 272 -23.03 54.55 13.68
CA TRP A 272 -22.97 53.46 14.66
C TRP A 272 -23.81 52.25 14.26
N ARG A 273 -25.03 52.45 13.73
CA ARG A 273 -25.86 51.38 13.15
C ARG A 273 -25.16 50.70 11.97
N MET A 274 -24.56 51.46 11.06
CA MET A 274 -23.75 50.92 9.94
C MET A 274 -22.56 50.10 10.46
N TYR A 275 -21.83 50.61 11.44
CA TYR A 275 -20.68 49.92 12.05
C TYR A 275 -21.09 48.59 12.71
N SER A 276 -22.17 48.59 13.49
CA SER A 276 -22.74 47.40 14.12
C SER A 276 -23.17 46.34 13.08
N GLN A 277 -23.88 46.75 12.02
CA GLN A 277 -24.28 45.83 10.95
C GLN A 277 -23.08 45.31 10.14
N ARG A 278 -22.05 46.13 9.90
CA ARG A 278 -20.81 45.71 9.23
C ARG A 278 -20.02 44.70 10.05
N ILE A 279 -20.07 44.79 11.39
CA ILE A 279 -19.52 43.77 12.30
C ILE A 279 -20.36 42.48 12.24
N ALA A 280 -21.68 42.57 12.35
CA ALA A 280 -22.57 41.41 12.27
C ALA A 280 -22.40 40.64 10.94
N TYR A 281 -22.32 41.35 9.82
CA TYR A 281 -22.09 40.76 8.49
C TYR A 281 -20.72 40.07 8.38
N ARG A 282 -19.65 40.66 8.95
CA ARG A 282 -18.33 40.01 9.03
C ARG A 282 -18.38 38.70 9.84
N HIS A 283 -19.09 38.70 10.98
CA HIS A 283 -19.28 37.47 11.76
C HIS A 283 -20.11 36.42 11.01
N LEU A 284 -21.15 36.82 10.27
CA LEU A 284 -21.95 35.93 9.43
C LEU A 284 -21.12 35.29 8.32
N LEU A 285 -20.28 36.05 7.62
CA LEU A 285 -19.38 35.52 6.58
C LEU A 285 -18.40 34.48 7.15
N VAL A 286 -17.71 34.82 8.25
CA VAL A 286 -16.76 33.89 8.91
C VAL A 286 -17.48 32.65 9.44
N GLY A 287 -18.66 32.80 10.05
CA GLY A 287 -19.49 31.69 10.52
C GLY A 287 -19.95 30.78 9.38
N THR A 288 -20.35 31.36 8.24
CA THR A 288 -20.77 30.60 7.06
C THR A 288 -19.60 29.84 6.42
N GLN A 289 -18.43 30.47 6.28
CA GLN A 289 -17.21 29.82 5.80
C GLN A 289 -16.78 28.66 6.72
N ALA A 290 -16.79 28.89 8.04
CA ALA A 290 -16.49 27.85 9.03
C ALA A 290 -17.51 26.69 8.98
N ALA A 291 -18.82 26.99 8.87
CA ALA A 291 -19.86 25.98 8.75
C ALA A 291 -19.69 25.13 7.49
N ILE A 292 -19.42 25.75 6.33
CA ILE A 292 -19.16 25.02 5.06
C ILE A 292 -17.91 24.14 5.18
N ALA A 293 -16.82 24.64 5.80
CA ALA A 293 -15.61 23.87 6.02
C ALA A 293 -15.85 22.65 6.93
N ILE A 294 -16.56 22.84 8.05
CA ILE A 294 -16.94 21.78 8.99
C ILE A 294 -17.85 20.75 8.30
N GLN A 295 -18.90 21.20 7.58
CA GLN A 295 -19.82 20.32 6.86
C GLN A 295 -19.12 19.49 5.78
N ARG A 296 -18.23 20.09 4.98
CA ARG A 296 -17.42 19.37 3.98
C ARG A 296 -16.49 18.35 4.64
N ARG A 297 -15.83 18.71 5.74
CA ARG A 297 -14.94 17.79 6.48
C ARG A 297 -15.72 16.65 7.12
N TRP A 298 -16.90 16.91 7.67
CA TRP A 298 -17.81 15.91 8.22
C TRP A 298 -18.37 14.96 7.15
N ALA A 299 -18.78 15.48 5.99
CA ALA A 299 -19.24 14.66 4.87
C ALA A 299 -18.14 13.70 4.37
N LEU A 300 -16.91 14.19 4.22
CA LEU A 300 -15.74 13.37 3.87
C LEU A 300 -15.43 12.31 4.95
N TYR A 301 -15.47 12.69 6.23
CA TYR A 301 -15.26 11.76 7.34
C TYR A 301 -16.35 10.68 7.40
N ARG A 302 -17.63 11.05 7.27
CA ARG A 302 -18.78 10.13 7.23
C ARG A 302 -18.67 9.18 6.05
N SER A 303 -18.33 9.69 4.86
CA SER A 303 -18.10 8.87 3.65
C SER A 303 -16.97 7.86 3.86
N HIS A 304 -15.79 8.32 4.30
CA HIS A 304 -14.65 7.44 4.60
C HIS A 304 -14.99 6.39 5.68
N SER A 305 -15.68 6.78 6.76
CA SER A 305 -16.11 5.86 7.80
C SER A 305 -17.13 4.84 7.31
N LEU A 306 -18.06 5.23 6.44
CA LEU A 306 -19.05 4.34 5.85
C LEU A 306 -18.37 3.34 4.90
N THR A 307 -17.53 3.82 3.99
CA THR A 307 -16.73 2.98 3.08
C THR A 307 -15.85 1.99 3.84
N ARG A 308 -15.18 2.42 4.93
CA ARG A 308 -14.38 1.52 5.78
C ARG A 308 -15.24 0.45 6.46
N LYS A 309 -16.45 0.78 6.92
CA LYS A 309 -17.42 -0.20 7.46
C LYS A 309 -17.88 -1.19 6.37
N THR A 310 -18.32 -0.70 5.22
CA THR A 310 -18.77 -1.53 4.09
C THR A 310 -17.69 -2.50 3.60
N ILE A 311 -16.44 -2.04 3.43
CA ILE A 311 -15.31 -2.89 3.04
C ILE A 311 -15.02 -3.95 4.11
N LYS A 312 -15.10 -3.60 5.40
CA LYS A 312 -14.95 -4.56 6.50
C LYS A 312 -16.03 -5.65 6.41
N THR A 313 -17.31 -5.28 6.37
CA THR A 313 -18.43 -6.23 6.29
C THR A 313 -18.36 -7.12 5.03
N GLN A 314 -17.97 -6.56 3.88
CA GLN A 314 -17.78 -7.35 2.66
C GLN A 314 -16.64 -8.38 2.79
N LYS A 315 -15.50 -8.01 3.40
CA LYS A 315 -14.41 -8.95 3.66
C LYS A 315 -14.78 -10.02 4.67
N GLU A 316 -15.51 -9.67 5.72
CA GLU A 316 -16.01 -10.64 6.71
C GLU A 316 -17.00 -11.64 6.07
N ALA A 317 -17.93 -11.16 5.23
CA ALA A 317 -18.85 -12.02 4.48
C ALA A 317 -18.11 -12.97 3.50
N ARG A 318 -17.09 -12.46 2.77
CA ARG A 318 -16.27 -13.29 1.87
C ARG A 318 -15.45 -14.34 2.63
N LEU A 319 -14.83 -13.97 3.76
CA LEU A 319 -14.10 -14.90 4.62
C LEU A 319 -15.01 -16.00 5.18
N LEU A 320 -16.24 -15.66 5.59
CA LEU A 320 -17.23 -16.64 6.05
C LEU A 320 -17.71 -17.57 4.94
N SER A 321 -17.87 -17.05 3.70
CA SER A 321 -18.16 -17.86 2.52
C SER A 321 -17.02 -18.84 2.23
N TRP A 322 -15.79 -18.33 2.15
CA TRP A 322 -14.60 -19.13 1.86
C TRP A 322 -14.34 -20.22 2.90
N LYS A 323 -14.57 -19.94 4.20
CA LYS A 323 -14.47 -20.97 5.26
C LYS A 323 -15.44 -22.13 5.05
N ARG A 324 -16.68 -21.87 4.62
CA ARG A 324 -17.65 -22.92 4.27
C ARG A 324 -17.17 -23.73 3.05
N THR A 325 -16.63 -23.06 2.03
CA THR A 325 -16.03 -23.73 0.87
C THR A 325 -14.85 -24.63 1.27
N MET A 326 -14.02 -24.23 2.23
CA MET A 326 -12.92 -25.05 2.75
C MET A 326 -13.43 -26.26 3.55
N GLU A 327 -14.47 -26.09 4.38
CA GLU A 327 -15.12 -27.19 5.08
C GLU A 327 -15.77 -28.19 4.11
N GLU A 328 -16.44 -27.71 3.06
CA GLU A 328 -17.06 -28.52 2.01
C GLU A 328 -15.99 -29.25 1.19
N PHE A 329 -14.91 -28.57 0.79
CA PHE A 329 -13.75 -29.15 0.11
C PHE A 329 -13.13 -30.29 0.93
N THR A 330 -12.91 -30.09 2.23
CA THR A 330 -12.37 -31.11 3.13
C THR A 330 -13.30 -32.34 3.21
N LYS A 331 -14.62 -32.13 3.34
CA LYS A 331 -15.63 -33.20 3.42
C LYS A 331 -15.82 -33.95 2.09
N SER A 332 -15.68 -33.26 0.96
CA SER A 332 -15.88 -33.81 -0.39
C SER A 332 -14.60 -34.31 -1.06
N TRP A 333 -13.44 -34.15 -0.42
CA TRP A 333 -12.13 -34.47 -0.99
C TRP A 333 -12.02 -35.84 -1.68
N PRO A 334 -12.51 -36.97 -1.13
CA PRO A 334 -12.45 -38.27 -1.82
C PRO A 334 -13.11 -38.23 -3.22
N LYS A 335 -14.31 -37.64 -3.29
CA LYS A 335 -15.06 -37.45 -4.55
C LYS A 335 -14.38 -36.46 -5.51
N ILE A 336 -13.59 -35.51 -5.00
CA ILE A 336 -12.78 -34.59 -5.83
C ILE A 336 -11.54 -35.32 -6.37
N LYS A 337 -10.88 -36.14 -5.55
CA LYS A 337 -9.69 -36.93 -5.91
C LYS A 337 -10.01 -38.01 -6.97
N GLU A 338 -11.18 -38.62 -6.90
CA GLU A 338 -11.67 -39.60 -7.88
C GLU A 338 -12.37 -38.94 -9.09
N GLY A 339 -12.72 -37.66 -8.98
CA GLY A 339 -13.52 -36.93 -9.96
C GLY A 339 -12.74 -35.98 -10.88
N ARG A 340 -13.39 -35.57 -11.97
CA ARG A 340 -12.85 -34.57 -12.91
C ARG A 340 -12.73 -33.20 -12.25
N ARG A 341 -11.54 -32.60 -12.28
CA ARG A 341 -11.19 -31.41 -11.48
C ARG A 341 -10.22 -30.46 -12.20
N THR A 342 -10.20 -29.21 -11.77
CA THR A 342 -9.29 -28.17 -12.28
C THR A 342 -8.30 -27.73 -11.19
N ILE A 343 -7.02 -27.98 -11.40
CA ILE A 343 -5.96 -27.56 -10.46
C ILE A 343 -5.41 -26.21 -10.91
N VAL A 344 -5.57 -25.20 -10.06
CA VAL A 344 -5.04 -23.86 -10.30
C VAL A 344 -3.66 -23.75 -9.64
N HIS A 345 -2.61 -24.01 -10.41
CA HIS A 345 -1.24 -23.82 -9.96
C HIS A 345 -0.89 -22.32 -9.96
N LEU A 346 -0.46 -21.85 -8.79
CA LEU A 346 -0.08 -20.47 -8.53
C LEU A 346 1.40 -20.46 -8.10
N PRO A 347 2.37 -20.50 -9.03
CA PRO A 347 3.80 -20.56 -8.75
C PRO A 347 4.36 -19.19 -8.29
N SER A 348 3.64 -18.52 -7.39
CA SER A 348 4.03 -17.24 -6.83
C SER A 348 5.08 -17.41 -5.74
N LEU A 349 6.11 -16.57 -5.79
CA LEU A 349 7.15 -16.48 -4.77
C LEU A 349 6.83 -15.29 -3.85
N SER A 350 5.68 -15.35 -3.17
CA SER A 350 5.08 -14.26 -2.38
C SER A 350 5.81 -13.92 -1.07
N TYR A 351 7.12 -13.71 -1.17
CA TYR A 351 8.01 -13.35 -0.08
C TYR A 351 7.72 -11.93 0.47
N PRO A 352 8.10 -11.65 1.73
CA PRO A 352 8.12 -10.29 2.25
C PRO A 352 8.91 -9.33 1.35
N ARG A 353 8.43 -8.09 1.20
CA ARG A 353 8.99 -7.10 0.25
C ARG A 353 10.44 -6.69 0.51
N PHE A 354 10.98 -6.96 1.70
CA PHE A 354 12.40 -6.79 1.97
C PHE A 354 13.18 -7.93 1.29
N HIS A 355 12.90 -9.19 1.62
CA HIS A 355 13.49 -10.37 0.95
C HIS A 355 13.30 -10.37 -0.57
N ALA A 356 12.11 -10.07 -1.08
CA ALA A 356 11.79 -10.13 -2.51
C ALA A 356 12.66 -9.20 -3.40
N LYS A 357 13.19 -8.10 -2.85
CA LYS A 357 14.15 -7.22 -3.56
C LYS A 357 15.53 -7.86 -3.75
N HIS A 358 15.88 -8.80 -2.89
CA HIS A 358 17.17 -9.50 -2.86
C HIS A 358 17.12 -10.87 -3.55
N VAL A 359 16.04 -11.15 -4.30
CA VAL A 359 15.88 -12.37 -5.11
C VAL A 359 16.22 -12.04 -6.58
N PRO A 360 17.37 -12.51 -7.11
CA PRO A 360 17.71 -12.31 -8.51
C PRO A 360 16.76 -13.10 -9.42
N PHE A 361 16.44 -12.55 -10.60
CA PHE A 361 15.59 -13.17 -11.63
C PHE A 361 14.21 -13.66 -11.14
N TYR A 362 13.63 -12.98 -10.16
CA TYR A 362 12.38 -13.30 -9.48
C TYR A 362 11.20 -13.71 -10.40
N PHE A 363 11.00 -13.06 -11.55
CA PHE A 363 10.00 -13.48 -12.54
C PHE A 363 10.35 -14.80 -13.25
N ALA A 364 11.62 -15.03 -13.60
CA ALA A 364 12.06 -16.31 -14.16
C ALA A 364 11.95 -17.43 -13.11
N LEU A 365 12.25 -17.17 -11.83
CA LEU A 365 12.06 -18.16 -10.75
C LEU A 365 10.59 -18.53 -10.51
N GLN A 366 9.64 -17.63 -10.77
CA GLN A 366 8.20 -17.94 -10.75
C GLN A 366 7.76 -18.72 -12.01
N MET A 367 8.26 -18.36 -13.19
CA MET A 367 7.98 -19.10 -14.44
C MET A 367 8.59 -20.51 -14.42
N GLY A 368 9.77 -20.67 -13.81
CA GLY A 368 10.54 -21.90 -13.75
C GLY A 368 10.00 -22.97 -12.80
N GLN A 369 8.73 -22.87 -12.42
CA GLN A 369 7.98 -23.94 -11.74
C GLN A 369 7.07 -24.71 -12.72
N LEU A 370 7.25 -24.52 -14.04
CA LEU A 370 6.40 -25.13 -15.07
C LEU A 370 6.38 -26.67 -15.02
N THR A 371 7.34 -27.33 -14.38
CA THR A 371 7.32 -28.78 -14.06
C THR A 371 6.04 -29.23 -13.34
N ARG A 372 5.34 -28.31 -12.65
CA ARG A 372 4.00 -28.50 -12.08
C ARG A 372 2.93 -28.97 -13.08
N VAL A 373 3.15 -28.88 -14.40
CA VAL A 373 2.25 -29.51 -15.41
C VAL A 373 2.20 -31.04 -15.32
N ALA A 374 3.06 -31.67 -14.52
CA ALA A 374 3.03 -33.11 -14.26
C ALA A 374 1.68 -33.65 -13.75
N ASP A 375 0.86 -32.82 -13.10
CA ASP A 375 -0.50 -33.19 -12.69
C ASP A 375 -1.41 -33.59 -13.86
N LEU A 376 -1.08 -33.20 -15.11
CA LEU A 376 -1.78 -33.65 -16.32
C LEU A 376 -1.64 -35.16 -16.60
N ARG A 377 -0.77 -35.88 -15.86
CA ARG A 377 -0.70 -37.35 -15.85
C ARG A 377 -2.04 -37.99 -15.53
N ASP A 378 -2.80 -37.41 -14.60
CA ASP A 378 -4.16 -37.86 -14.30
C ASP A 378 -5.10 -37.36 -15.41
N PRO A 379 -5.75 -38.25 -16.20
CA PRO A 379 -6.63 -37.85 -17.29
C PRO A 379 -7.88 -37.06 -16.84
N LEU A 380 -8.20 -37.07 -15.55
CA LEU A 380 -9.32 -36.34 -14.95
C LEU A 380 -8.94 -34.90 -14.52
N VAL A 381 -7.66 -34.53 -14.60
CA VAL A 381 -7.17 -33.18 -14.25
C VAL A 381 -7.09 -32.26 -15.47
N ASP A 382 -7.65 -31.05 -15.34
CA ASP A 382 -7.26 -29.87 -16.10
C ASP A 382 -6.29 -29.02 -15.25
N VAL A 383 -5.23 -28.47 -15.85
CA VAL A 383 -4.29 -27.55 -15.18
C VAL A 383 -4.50 -26.12 -15.68
N VAL A 384 -4.75 -25.20 -14.75
CA VAL A 384 -4.67 -23.76 -14.98
C VAL A 384 -3.39 -23.27 -14.30
N MET A 385 -2.41 -22.84 -15.08
CA MET A 385 -1.13 -22.33 -14.59
C MET A 385 -1.12 -20.81 -14.68
N VAL A 386 -0.93 -20.12 -13.56
CA VAL A 386 -0.63 -18.68 -13.59
C VAL A 386 0.84 -18.50 -13.94
N ALA A 387 1.18 -17.62 -14.89
CA ALA A 387 2.55 -17.36 -15.34
C ALA A 387 2.83 -15.85 -15.38
N PRO A 388 4.05 -15.38 -15.02
CA PRO A 388 4.36 -13.94 -14.96
C PRO A 388 4.46 -13.28 -16.34
N PHE A 389 4.74 -14.06 -17.38
CA PHE A 389 4.76 -13.65 -18.78
C PHE A 389 4.30 -14.82 -19.67
N ARG A 390 4.04 -14.55 -20.95
CA ARG A 390 3.72 -15.58 -21.95
C ARG A 390 5.03 -16.13 -22.52
N PRO A 391 5.31 -17.46 -22.42
CA PRO A 391 6.47 -18.05 -23.06
C PRO A 391 6.39 -17.99 -24.60
N GLU A 392 7.53 -18.15 -25.26
CA GLU A 392 7.65 -18.15 -26.70
C GLU A 392 6.85 -19.31 -27.33
N PRO A 393 6.26 -19.15 -28.53
CA PRO A 393 5.48 -20.20 -29.17
C PRO A 393 6.26 -21.52 -29.34
N GLU A 394 7.55 -21.45 -29.68
CA GLU A 394 8.43 -22.62 -29.82
C GLU A 394 8.63 -23.37 -28.49
N VAL A 395 8.73 -22.64 -27.38
CA VAL A 395 8.84 -23.23 -26.03
C VAL A 395 7.53 -23.92 -25.65
N LEU A 396 6.38 -23.29 -25.89
CA LEU A 396 5.07 -23.90 -25.63
C LEU A 396 4.84 -25.15 -26.47
N GLU A 397 5.20 -25.10 -27.76
CA GLU A 397 5.08 -26.23 -28.67
C GLU A 397 5.98 -27.40 -28.28
N TYR A 398 7.19 -27.13 -27.78
CA TYR A 398 8.07 -28.14 -27.18
C TYR A 398 7.41 -28.84 -25.98
N TYR A 399 6.81 -28.09 -25.05
CA TYR A 399 6.09 -28.71 -23.92
C TYR A 399 4.84 -29.47 -24.36
N PHE A 400 4.01 -28.96 -25.27
CA PHE A 400 2.85 -29.70 -25.77
C PHE A 400 3.25 -31.01 -26.45
N THR A 401 4.28 -30.97 -27.30
CA THR A 401 4.82 -32.16 -27.96
C THR A 401 5.34 -33.18 -26.94
N LEU A 402 6.09 -32.73 -25.93
CA LEU A 402 6.62 -33.59 -24.86
C LEU A 402 5.50 -34.22 -24.02
N LEU A 403 4.42 -33.48 -23.75
CA LEU A 403 3.23 -34.01 -23.05
C LEU A 403 2.52 -35.08 -23.91
N GLU A 404 2.37 -34.83 -25.21
CA GLU A 404 1.80 -35.79 -26.18
C GLU A 404 2.66 -37.07 -26.28
N ASP A 405 3.99 -36.95 -26.44
CA ASP A 405 4.94 -38.09 -26.42
C ASP A 405 4.94 -38.86 -25.07
N SER A 406 4.60 -38.17 -23.97
CA SER A 406 4.47 -38.78 -22.64
C SER A 406 3.18 -39.61 -22.48
N GLY A 407 2.19 -39.43 -23.37
CA GLY A 407 0.88 -40.07 -23.30
C GLY A 407 -0.22 -39.21 -22.67
N VAL A 408 0.01 -37.91 -22.48
CA VAL A 408 -1.03 -36.99 -21.99
C VAL A 408 -2.03 -36.73 -23.11
N VAL A 409 -3.24 -37.28 -22.98
CA VAL A 409 -4.32 -37.04 -23.95
C VAL A 409 -4.77 -35.57 -23.90
N ASN A 410 -4.79 -34.91 -25.07
CA ASN A 410 -5.24 -33.53 -25.28
C ASN A 410 -4.65 -32.49 -24.30
N PRO A 411 -3.32 -32.26 -24.26
CA PRO A 411 -2.74 -31.29 -23.34
C PRO A 411 -3.10 -29.86 -23.73
N ARG A 412 -3.27 -29.56 -25.03
CA ARG A 412 -3.70 -28.24 -25.52
C ARG A 412 -5.09 -27.83 -25.02
N GLY A 413 -6.01 -28.77 -24.83
CA GLY A 413 -7.33 -28.54 -24.24
C GLY A 413 -7.37 -28.57 -22.71
N ARG A 414 -6.33 -29.12 -22.06
CA ARG A 414 -6.28 -29.34 -20.60
C ARG A 414 -5.31 -28.43 -19.86
N LEU A 415 -4.34 -27.82 -20.54
CA LEU A 415 -3.40 -26.84 -19.98
C LEU A 415 -3.77 -25.42 -20.41
N THR A 416 -4.23 -24.60 -19.45
CA THR A 416 -4.49 -23.18 -19.66
C THR A 416 -3.41 -22.34 -19.00
N LEU A 417 -2.65 -21.56 -19.77
CA LEU A 417 -1.70 -20.58 -19.25
C LEU A 417 -2.36 -19.21 -19.09
N LEU A 418 -2.33 -18.66 -17.88
CA LEU A 418 -2.93 -17.38 -17.51
C LEU A 418 -1.85 -16.36 -17.13
N VAL A 419 -1.76 -15.26 -17.89
CA VAL A 419 -0.73 -14.22 -17.70
C VAL A 419 -1.40 -12.89 -17.30
N PRO A 420 -0.97 -12.25 -16.19
CA PRO A 420 -1.56 -11.00 -15.74
C PRO A 420 -1.52 -9.87 -16.78
N GLU A 421 -2.63 -9.15 -16.91
CA GLU A 421 -2.68 -7.91 -17.66
C GLU A 421 -1.76 -6.85 -17.02
N ASP A 422 -1.16 -5.98 -17.84
CA ASP A 422 -0.31 -4.88 -17.39
C ASP A 422 0.89 -5.23 -16.48
N ALA A 423 1.32 -6.50 -16.41
CA ALA A 423 2.49 -6.93 -15.64
C ALA A 423 3.76 -6.10 -15.95
N LYS A 424 3.96 -5.72 -17.22
CA LYS A 424 5.07 -4.86 -17.67
C LYS A 424 5.00 -3.39 -17.18
N ARG A 425 3.86 -2.94 -16.65
CA ARG A 425 3.64 -1.60 -16.09
C ARG A 425 3.75 -1.57 -14.56
N LEU A 426 3.94 -2.73 -13.93
CA LEU A 426 4.01 -2.89 -12.49
C LEU A 426 5.45 -3.21 -12.05
N PRO A 427 5.85 -2.91 -10.79
CA PRO A 427 7.21 -3.20 -10.33
C PRO A 427 7.56 -4.69 -10.41
N SER A 428 8.76 -4.99 -10.92
CA SER A 428 9.27 -6.36 -11.11
C SER A 428 9.38 -7.18 -9.81
N VAL A 429 9.39 -6.53 -8.64
CA VAL A 429 9.42 -7.15 -7.31
C VAL A 429 8.03 -7.50 -6.75
N LEU A 430 6.94 -7.38 -7.54
CA LEU A 430 5.61 -7.86 -7.13
C LEU A 430 5.46 -9.36 -7.34
N SER A 431 4.94 -10.07 -6.35
CA SER A 431 4.59 -11.49 -6.44
C SER A 431 3.58 -11.75 -7.57
N LEU A 432 3.59 -12.95 -8.14
CA LEU A 432 2.63 -13.33 -9.18
C LEU A 432 1.18 -13.28 -8.68
N THR A 433 0.94 -13.64 -7.42
CA THR A 433 -0.36 -13.48 -6.75
C THR A 433 -0.76 -12.01 -6.66
N ARG A 434 0.17 -11.10 -6.37
CA ARG A 434 -0.10 -9.65 -6.34
C ARG A 434 -0.42 -9.10 -7.72
N LEU A 435 0.28 -9.55 -8.77
CA LEU A 435 -0.03 -9.20 -10.15
C LEU A 435 -1.46 -9.68 -10.51
N LEU A 436 -1.78 -10.95 -10.24
CA LEU A 436 -3.11 -11.53 -10.46
C LEU A 436 -4.22 -10.78 -9.71
N LEU A 437 -4.01 -10.41 -8.44
CA LEU A 437 -4.97 -9.61 -7.64
C LEU A 437 -5.19 -8.18 -8.18
N LEU A 438 -4.29 -7.65 -8.99
CA LEU A 438 -4.45 -6.38 -9.71
C LEU A 438 -5.06 -6.59 -11.12
N SER A 439 -5.05 -7.83 -11.62
CA SER A 439 -5.43 -8.24 -12.97
C SER A 439 -6.95 -8.49 -13.07
N SER A 440 -7.73 -7.42 -13.18
CA SER A 440 -9.20 -7.44 -13.11
C SER A 440 -9.89 -8.33 -14.16
N ARG A 441 -9.34 -8.45 -15.37
CA ARG A 441 -9.82 -9.32 -16.45
C ARG A 441 -9.40 -10.76 -16.19
N LEU A 442 -8.17 -10.99 -15.72
CA LEU A 442 -7.70 -12.33 -15.40
C LEU A 442 -8.43 -12.95 -14.20
N MET A 443 -8.75 -12.16 -13.17
CA MET A 443 -9.60 -12.60 -12.04
C MET A 443 -10.98 -13.06 -12.51
N LYS A 444 -11.60 -12.32 -13.45
CA LYS A 444 -12.87 -12.73 -14.08
C LYS A 444 -12.72 -13.99 -14.93
N CYS A 445 -11.63 -14.11 -15.69
CA CYS A 445 -11.33 -15.29 -16.50
C CYS A 445 -11.15 -16.54 -15.63
N LEU A 446 -10.32 -16.46 -14.59
CA LEU A 446 -10.05 -17.54 -13.64
C LEU A 446 -11.32 -17.96 -12.87
N SER A 447 -12.11 -16.99 -12.40
CA SER A 447 -13.43 -17.24 -11.81
C SER A 447 -14.37 -17.96 -12.80
N SER A 448 -14.39 -17.57 -14.08
CA SER A 448 -15.20 -18.21 -15.11
C SER A 448 -14.72 -19.63 -15.46
N LEU A 449 -13.42 -19.90 -15.43
CA LEU A 449 -12.84 -21.23 -15.71
C LEU A 449 -13.17 -22.23 -14.59
N CYS A 450 -13.18 -21.78 -13.34
CA CYS A 450 -13.46 -22.62 -12.17
C CYS A 450 -14.97 -22.73 -11.84
N LYS A 451 -15.83 -21.92 -12.48
CA LYS A 451 -17.26 -21.87 -12.16
C LYS A 451 -17.95 -23.21 -12.44
N ASN A 452 -18.73 -23.68 -11.47
CA ASN A 452 -19.48 -24.93 -11.50
C ASN A 452 -18.62 -26.20 -11.74
N ARG A 453 -17.33 -26.16 -11.37
CA ARG A 453 -16.40 -27.30 -11.49
C ARG A 453 -15.67 -27.52 -10.14
N PRO A 454 -15.30 -28.76 -9.77
CA PRO A 454 -14.37 -28.99 -8.66
C PRO A 454 -13.02 -28.34 -9.00
N ALA A 455 -12.63 -27.31 -8.27
CA ALA A 455 -11.40 -26.57 -8.52
C ALA A 455 -10.74 -26.11 -7.22
N TYR A 456 -9.41 -26.09 -7.17
CA TYR A 456 -8.63 -25.65 -6.00
C TYR A 456 -7.30 -25.01 -6.38
N LEU A 457 -6.78 -24.17 -5.49
CA LEU A 457 -5.48 -23.49 -5.61
C LEU A 457 -4.35 -24.35 -5.04
N VAL A 458 -3.24 -24.47 -5.77
CA VAL A 458 -1.97 -25.05 -5.29
C VAL A 458 -0.89 -23.95 -5.32
N PRO A 459 -0.54 -23.33 -4.18
CA PRO A 459 0.39 -22.20 -4.13
C PRO A 459 1.86 -22.61 -4.37
N GLY A 460 2.70 -21.59 -4.54
CA GLY A 460 4.16 -21.64 -4.38
C GLY A 460 4.48 -21.39 -2.91
N VAL A 461 4.75 -20.14 -2.56
CA VAL A 461 4.81 -19.69 -1.16
C VAL A 461 3.40 -19.58 -0.59
N ILE A 462 3.14 -20.12 0.61
CA ILE A 462 1.88 -19.93 1.33
C ILE A 462 1.92 -18.59 2.07
N GLY A 463 1.05 -17.64 1.69
CA GLY A 463 1.03 -16.30 2.28
C GLY A 463 -0.35 -15.64 2.36
N ALA A 464 -0.36 -14.43 2.91
CA ALA A 464 -1.58 -13.62 3.06
C ALA A 464 -2.14 -13.12 1.71
N GLU A 465 -1.31 -13.08 0.66
CA GLU A 465 -1.76 -12.74 -0.70
C GLU A 465 -2.52 -13.92 -1.32
N GLU A 466 -2.08 -15.16 -1.08
CA GLU A 466 -2.72 -16.40 -1.52
C GLU A 466 -4.08 -16.59 -0.84
N LEU A 467 -4.16 -16.34 0.47
CA LEU A 467 -5.44 -16.30 1.19
C LEU A 467 -6.37 -15.21 0.65
N SER A 468 -5.83 -14.04 0.32
CA SER A 468 -6.62 -12.96 -0.29
C SER A 468 -7.18 -13.39 -1.65
N LEU A 469 -6.38 -14.05 -2.49
CA LEU A 469 -6.83 -14.59 -3.77
C LEU A 469 -7.90 -15.67 -3.60
N ALA A 470 -7.67 -16.63 -2.69
CA ALA A 470 -8.59 -17.73 -2.42
C ALA A 470 -9.97 -17.22 -1.94
N ILE A 471 -9.98 -16.19 -1.07
CA ILE A 471 -11.19 -15.52 -0.59
C ILE A 471 -11.89 -14.71 -1.69
N GLU A 472 -11.15 -13.95 -2.52
CA GLU A 472 -11.75 -13.14 -3.59
C GLU A 472 -12.32 -13.97 -4.75
N LEU A 473 -11.74 -15.15 -5.02
CA LEU A 473 -12.28 -16.13 -5.98
C LEU A 473 -13.30 -17.10 -5.37
N ASN A 474 -13.39 -17.17 -4.03
CA ASN A 474 -14.09 -18.21 -3.27
C ASN A 474 -13.69 -19.63 -3.72
N LEU A 475 -12.39 -19.88 -3.88
CA LEU A 475 -11.82 -21.19 -4.21
C LEU A 475 -11.11 -21.80 -2.99
N PRO A 476 -11.25 -23.11 -2.74
CA PRO A 476 -10.47 -23.77 -1.71
C PRO A 476 -8.98 -23.81 -2.10
N MET A 477 -8.11 -23.87 -1.09
CA MET A 477 -6.67 -23.87 -1.23
C MET A 477 -6.10 -25.15 -0.63
N LEU A 478 -5.36 -25.93 -1.42
CA LEU A 478 -4.78 -27.20 -1.01
C LEU A 478 -3.43 -26.97 -0.32
N SER A 479 -3.50 -26.32 0.84
CA SER A 479 -2.36 -25.99 1.69
C SER A 479 -2.80 -25.83 3.15
N ALA A 480 -1.85 -25.64 4.07
CA ALA A 480 -2.15 -25.08 5.39
C ALA A 480 -2.79 -23.68 5.30
N ASP A 481 -3.52 -23.26 6.34
CA ASP A 481 -3.90 -21.86 6.55
C ASP A 481 -2.61 -21.01 6.68
N PRO A 482 -2.46 -19.85 6.01
CA PRO A 482 -1.19 -19.12 6.03
C PRO A 482 -0.73 -18.65 7.41
N THR A 483 -1.63 -18.49 8.38
CA THR A 483 -1.27 -18.20 9.78
C THR A 483 -0.54 -19.39 10.41
N ILE A 484 -1.00 -20.61 10.10
CA ILE A 484 -0.39 -21.87 10.55
C ILE A 484 0.88 -22.14 9.75
N ALA A 485 0.85 -21.90 8.43
CA ALA A 485 2.02 -22.06 7.57
C ALA A 485 3.18 -21.19 8.04
N GLN A 486 2.97 -19.89 8.24
CA GLN A 486 4.02 -18.97 8.72
C GLN A 486 4.54 -19.34 10.12
N ALA A 487 3.67 -19.85 11.01
CA ALA A 487 4.06 -20.29 12.35
C ALA A 487 4.87 -21.61 12.35
N ILE A 488 4.80 -22.41 11.27
CA ILE A 488 5.50 -23.70 11.16
C ILE A 488 6.67 -23.64 10.17
N SER A 489 6.62 -22.85 9.10
CA SER A 489 7.70 -22.72 8.10
C SER A 489 8.81 -21.75 8.51
N SER A 490 8.70 -21.14 9.69
CA SER A 490 9.78 -20.41 10.34
C SER A 490 10.77 -21.42 10.95
N LYS A 491 12.05 -21.11 11.07
CA LYS A 491 13.07 -22.11 11.50
C LYS A 491 12.80 -22.67 12.90
N THR A 492 12.32 -21.83 13.81
CA THR A 492 11.83 -22.21 15.14
C THR A 492 10.48 -22.97 15.08
N GLY A 493 9.64 -22.68 14.07
CA GLY A 493 8.42 -23.45 13.79
C GLY A 493 8.70 -24.89 13.33
N THR A 494 9.60 -25.04 12.36
CA THR A 494 10.07 -26.32 11.80
C THR A 494 10.68 -27.17 12.90
N GLN A 495 11.54 -26.57 13.72
CA GLN A 495 12.17 -27.21 14.86
C GLN A 495 11.14 -27.82 15.84
N ARG A 496 10.07 -27.08 16.17
CA ARG A 496 8.97 -27.58 17.02
C ARG A 496 8.16 -28.68 16.34
N LEU A 497 8.01 -28.65 15.02
CA LEU A 497 7.38 -29.73 14.25
C LEU A 497 8.21 -31.03 14.31
N ILE A 498 9.53 -30.93 14.28
CA ILE A 498 10.45 -32.08 14.40
C ILE A 498 10.37 -32.69 15.80
N GLU A 499 10.31 -31.89 16.87
CA GLU A 499 10.06 -32.38 18.24
C GLU A 499 8.72 -33.10 18.37
N LEU A 500 7.66 -32.58 17.74
CA LEU A 500 6.33 -33.22 17.71
C LEU A 500 6.24 -34.48 16.83
N ALA A 501 7.29 -34.76 16.07
CA ALA A 501 7.49 -36.00 15.32
C ALA A 501 8.41 -36.99 16.07
N GLU A 502 9.00 -36.59 17.20
CA GLU A 502 9.90 -37.39 18.05
C GLU A 502 11.17 -37.85 17.30
N LEU A 503 11.69 -37.02 16.39
CA LEU A 503 12.84 -37.33 15.52
C LEU A 503 14.13 -36.59 15.93
N PRO A 504 15.31 -37.18 15.65
CA PRO A 504 16.60 -36.48 15.85
C PRO A 504 16.71 -35.20 15.02
N LYS A 505 17.21 -34.14 15.66
CA LYS A 505 17.61 -32.86 15.07
C LYS A 505 19.06 -32.56 15.46
N PRO A 506 19.82 -31.74 14.71
CA PRO A 506 21.12 -31.24 15.16
C PRO A 506 20.98 -30.45 16.46
N VAL A 507 22.07 -30.40 17.25
CA VAL A 507 22.19 -29.50 18.41
C VAL A 507 22.02 -28.06 17.94
N GLY A 508 21.22 -27.24 18.64
CA GLY A 508 21.01 -25.85 18.24
C GLY A 508 20.07 -25.06 19.14
N ILE A 509 20.18 -23.73 19.03
CA ILE A 509 19.37 -22.74 19.77
C ILE A 509 18.52 -21.95 18.77
N TYR A 510 17.24 -21.78 19.09
CA TYR A 510 16.20 -21.29 18.18
C TYR A 510 15.39 -20.16 18.81
N GLY A 511 14.79 -19.30 17.98
CA GLY A 511 14.00 -18.15 18.45
C GLY A 511 14.85 -16.97 18.95
N LEU A 512 16.10 -16.89 18.51
CA LEU A 512 17.03 -15.80 18.79
C LEU A 512 16.53 -14.52 18.10
N ARG A 513 16.52 -13.39 18.81
CA ARG A 513 15.85 -12.16 18.36
C ARG A 513 16.78 -11.15 17.70
N ASP A 514 18.02 -11.06 18.19
CA ASP A 514 18.99 -10.05 17.79
C ASP A 514 20.41 -10.60 17.72
N ARG A 515 21.33 -9.80 17.18
CA ARG A 515 22.76 -10.14 17.08
C ARG A 515 23.43 -10.45 18.42
N ARG A 516 22.94 -9.92 19.55
CA ARG A 516 23.54 -10.15 20.88
C ARG A 516 23.12 -11.50 21.43
N GLU A 517 21.84 -11.85 21.32
CA GLU A 517 21.36 -13.22 21.60
C GLU A 517 22.09 -14.23 20.69
N LEU A 518 22.30 -13.90 19.41
CA LEU A 518 23.06 -14.75 18.45
C LEU A 518 24.51 -15.00 18.87
N LEU A 519 25.30 -13.96 19.17
CA LEU A 519 26.71 -14.13 19.53
C LEU A 519 26.87 -14.79 20.91
N SER A 520 25.94 -14.55 21.84
CA SER A 520 25.85 -15.28 23.11
C SER A 520 25.58 -16.77 22.90
N ALA A 521 24.60 -17.12 22.06
CA ALA A 521 24.27 -18.50 21.73
C ALA A 521 25.45 -19.22 21.06
N LEU A 522 26.15 -18.56 20.13
CA LEU A 522 27.37 -19.10 19.52
C LEU A 522 28.49 -19.34 20.56
N ALA A 523 28.68 -18.44 21.52
CA ALA A 523 29.71 -18.59 22.56
C ALA A 523 29.44 -19.78 23.51
N SER A 524 28.19 -19.95 23.95
CA SER A 524 27.75 -21.10 24.76
C SER A 524 27.91 -22.40 23.96
N LEU A 525 27.29 -22.49 22.78
CA LEU A 525 27.36 -23.67 21.92
C LEU A 525 28.80 -24.09 21.58
N MET A 526 29.69 -23.14 21.25
CA MET A 526 31.09 -23.44 20.94
C MET A 526 31.94 -23.87 22.15
N THR A 527 31.53 -23.57 23.38
CA THR A 527 32.26 -23.96 24.61
C THR A 527 31.72 -25.24 25.23
N GLU A 528 30.41 -25.49 25.10
CA GLU A 528 29.74 -26.72 25.53
C GLU A 528 29.98 -27.88 24.54
N HIS A 529 29.87 -27.63 23.24
CA HIS A 529 29.98 -28.63 22.16
C HIS A 529 31.29 -28.49 21.38
N LYS A 530 32.41 -28.74 22.07
CA LYS A 530 33.79 -28.62 21.51
C LYS A 530 34.05 -29.54 20.31
N GLU A 531 33.23 -30.57 20.10
CA GLU A 531 33.29 -31.51 18.97
C GLU A 531 32.77 -30.92 17.65
N VAL A 532 31.94 -29.88 17.67
CA VAL A 532 31.29 -29.33 16.47
C VAL A 532 32.23 -28.37 15.74
N ASN A 533 32.68 -28.75 14.53
CA ASN A 533 33.63 -27.92 13.77
C ASN A 533 33.01 -26.68 13.11
N ARG A 534 31.68 -26.66 12.91
CA ARG A 534 30.97 -25.59 12.23
C ARG A 534 29.56 -25.38 12.78
N TRP A 535 29.21 -24.12 13.01
CA TRP A 535 27.87 -23.67 13.36
C TRP A 535 27.22 -22.96 12.19
N LEU A 536 25.98 -23.33 11.85
CA LEU A 536 25.15 -22.77 10.79
C LEU A 536 24.11 -21.84 11.43
N VAL A 537 24.15 -20.56 11.07
CA VAL A 537 23.14 -19.57 11.40
C VAL A 537 22.10 -19.53 10.27
N LYS A 538 20.82 -19.59 10.62
CA LYS A 538 19.71 -19.40 9.66
C LYS A 538 18.83 -18.23 10.10
N LEU A 539 18.57 -17.26 9.22
CA LEU A 539 17.53 -16.24 9.43
C LEU A 539 16.14 -16.88 9.45
N GLU A 540 15.30 -16.48 10.40
CA GLU A 540 14.03 -17.16 10.75
C GLU A 540 13.01 -17.24 9.58
N THR A 541 13.07 -16.27 8.66
CA THR A 541 12.08 -16.06 7.58
C THR A 541 12.65 -16.20 6.17
N GLU A 542 13.87 -16.73 6.02
CA GLU A 542 14.54 -16.90 4.73
C GLU A 542 14.49 -18.34 4.18
N SER A 543 14.63 -18.45 2.85
CA SER A 543 14.50 -19.68 2.07
C SER A 543 15.69 -19.92 1.14
N CYS A 544 15.80 -21.14 0.61
CA CYS A 544 16.80 -21.53 -0.40
C CYS A 544 18.25 -21.18 0.00
N SER A 545 18.61 -21.36 1.27
CA SER A 545 19.90 -20.98 1.89
C SER A 545 20.28 -19.49 1.86
N ARG A 546 19.45 -18.58 1.34
CA ARG A 546 19.81 -17.15 1.19
C ARG A 546 20.10 -16.47 2.52
N GLY A 547 19.37 -16.84 3.56
CA GLY A 547 19.61 -16.39 4.94
C GLY A 547 20.60 -17.23 5.75
N HIS A 548 21.41 -18.09 5.12
CA HIS A 548 22.44 -18.86 5.82
C HIS A 548 23.75 -18.06 5.96
N ALA A 549 24.35 -18.18 7.14
CA ALA A 549 25.74 -17.86 7.41
C ALA A 549 26.37 -18.98 8.25
N TYR A 550 27.69 -19.13 8.26
CA TYR A 550 28.34 -20.12 9.11
C TYR A 550 29.63 -19.63 9.77
N PHE A 551 29.91 -20.18 10.94
CA PHE A 551 31.12 -19.96 11.72
C PHE A 551 31.92 -21.27 11.80
N ASP A 552 33.11 -21.28 11.21
CA ASP A 552 34.06 -22.39 11.38
C ASP A 552 34.80 -22.20 12.73
N VAL A 553 34.69 -23.17 13.65
CA VAL A 553 35.28 -23.06 15.00
C VAL A 553 36.81 -22.90 14.95
N ASN A 554 37.46 -23.51 13.96
CA ASN A 554 38.91 -23.39 13.73
C ASN A 554 39.41 -21.98 13.37
N ARG A 555 38.51 -21.00 13.21
CA ARG A 555 38.84 -19.57 13.01
C ARG A 555 38.70 -18.71 14.27
N ILE A 556 38.03 -19.21 15.31
CA ILE A 556 37.96 -18.55 16.61
C ILE A 556 39.33 -18.73 17.27
N ARG A 557 40.07 -17.63 17.42
CA ARG A 557 41.45 -17.63 17.94
C ARG A 557 41.49 -18.15 19.37
N VAL A 558 40.51 -17.78 20.20
CA VAL A 558 40.39 -18.25 21.58
C VAL A 558 40.34 -19.78 21.64
N LEU A 559 39.45 -20.41 20.85
CA LEU A 559 39.31 -21.87 20.85
C LEU A 559 40.50 -22.60 20.21
N LYS A 560 41.20 -21.93 19.27
CA LYS A 560 42.44 -22.41 18.66
C LYS A 560 43.68 -22.27 19.57
N SER A 561 43.62 -21.53 20.68
CA SER A 561 44.77 -21.35 21.57
C SER A 561 45.26 -22.69 22.15
N SER A 562 46.51 -22.74 22.59
CA SER A 562 47.04 -23.88 23.36
C SER A 562 46.67 -23.81 24.84
N ASP A 563 46.05 -22.71 25.28
CA ASP A 563 45.71 -22.42 26.67
C ASP A 563 44.20 -22.65 26.89
N GLU A 564 43.85 -23.82 27.42
CA GLU A 564 42.46 -24.15 27.78
C GLU A 564 41.85 -23.15 28.78
N SER A 565 42.64 -22.44 29.61
CA SER A 565 42.11 -21.45 30.55
C SER A 565 41.54 -20.21 29.86
N SER A 566 41.98 -19.93 28.63
CA SER A 566 41.41 -18.88 27.78
C SER A 566 40.09 -19.26 27.12
N LYS A 567 39.73 -20.56 27.06
CA LYS A 567 38.60 -21.09 26.28
C LYS A 567 37.26 -21.01 27.02
N THR A 568 37.03 -19.87 27.66
CA THR A 568 35.82 -19.54 28.40
C THR A 568 34.74 -18.98 27.48
N TYR A 569 33.49 -19.04 27.94
CA TYR A 569 32.35 -18.35 27.32
C TYR A 569 32.66 -16.87 27.06
N ASP A 570 33.20 -16.16 28.06
CA ASP A 570 33.50 -14.72 27.96
C ASP A 570 34.58 -14.43 26.91
N GLY A 571 35.63 -15.27 26.81
CA GLY A 571 36.68 -15.13 25.80
C GLY A 571 36.12 -15.29 24.38
N VAL A 572 35.31 -16.33 24.15
CA VAL A 572 34.67 -16.56 22.84
C VAL A 572 33.66 -15.46 22.53
N LEU A 573 32.85 -15.02 23.51
CA LEU A 573 31.89 -13.93 23.33
C LEU A 573 32.59 -12.61 23.00
N ALA A 574 33.70 -12.27 23.66
CA ALA A 574 34.47 -11.07 23.37
C ALA A 574 35.04 -11.10 21.93
N GLU A 575 35.66 -12.21 21.52
CA GLU A 575 36.16 -12.37 20.15
C GLU A 575 35.02 -12.28 19.12
N LEU A 576 33.85 -12.86 19.42
CA LEU A 576 32.69 -12.76 18.55
C LEU A 576 32.14 -11.33 18.48
N MET A 577 32.01 -10.61 19.59
CA MET A 577 31.52 -9.24 19.61
C MET A 577 32.43 -8.25 18.86
N GLU A 578 33.75 -8.45 18.90
CA GLU A 578 34.71 -7.59 18.19
C GLU A 578 34.94 -8.02 16.72
N TYR A 579 34.85 -9.32 16.41
CA TYR A 579 35.29 -9.88 15.13
C TYR A 579 34.28 -10.75 14.36
N ALA A 580 33.00 -10.81 14.74
CA ALA A 580 31.98 -11.66 14.07
C ALA A 580 32.03 -11.57 12.54
N GLY A 581 32.05 -10.36 11.96
CA GLY A 581 32.11 -10.17 10.50
C GLY A 581 33.39 -10.66 9.81
N LYS A 582 34.48 -10.91 10.57
CA LYS A 582 35.72 -11.55 10.09
C LYS A 582 35.77 -13.06 10.37
N ARG A 583 34.81 -13.60 11.15
CA ARG A 583 34.69 -15.03 11.48
C ARG A 583 33.61 -15.71 10.64
N ALA A 584 32.48 -15.04 10.47
CA ALA A 584 31.35 -15.48 9.66
C ALA A 584 31.72 -15.70 8.18
N ARG A 585 30.96 -16.59 7.54
CA ARG A 585 30.85 -16.72 6.08
C ARG A 585 29.38 -16.65 5.71
N LEU A 586 29.00 -15.61 4.98
CA LEU A 586 27.67 -15.51 4.38
C LEU A 586 27.60 -16.44 3.17
N VAL A 587 26.47 -17.12 2.96
CA VAL A 587 26.30 -18.05 1.84
C VAL A 587 25.91 -17.33 0.55
N HIS A 588 25.04 -16.31 0.63
CA HIS A 588 24.58 -15.52 -0.51
C HIS A 588 24.94 -14.04 -0.35
N PRO A 589 26.17 -13.62 -0.70
CA PRO A 589 26.57 -12.20 -0.62
C PRO A 589 25.71 -11.30 -1.51
N ASN A 590 25.10 -11.83 -2.57
CA ASN A 590 24.14 -11.11 -3.42
C ASN A 590 22.85 -10.69 -2.68
N SER A 591 22.48 -11.40 -1.61
CA SER A 591 21.34 -11.03 -0.76
C SER A 591 21.76 -10.20 0.45
N TYR A 592 22.94 -10.48 1.01
CA TYR A 592 23.51 -9.77 2.16
C TYR A 592 25.01 -9.50 1.90
N PRO A 593 25.41 -8.30 1.43
CA PRO A 593 26.76 -8.03 0.91
C PRO A 593 27.87 -8.16 1.97
N ASP A 594 27.54 -7.85 3.22
CA ASP A 594 28.46 -7.91 4.35
C ASP A 594 27.74 -8.36 5.63
N TRP A 595 28.52 -8.57 6.70
CA TRP A 595 28.01 -9.01 7.99
C TRP A 595 27.06 -8.02 8.65
N GLU A 596 27.20 -6.71 8.44
CA GLU A 596 26.31 -5.72 9.04
C GLU A 596 24.95 -5.71 8.35
N ALA A 597 24.91 -5.88 7.02
CA ALA A 597 23.66 -6.11 6.29
C ALA A 597 22.96 -7.41 6.72
N TYR A 598 23.72 -8.48 6.97
CA TYR A 598 23.17 -9.75 7.48
C TYR A 598 22.67 -9.62 8.92
N ALA A 599 23.47 -9.04 9.82
CA ALA A 599 23.13 -8.86 11.23
C ALA A 599 21.97 -7.88 11.42
N ALA A 600 21.88 -6.80 10.63
CA ALA A 600 20.73 -5.89 10.65
C ALA A 600 19.44 -6.56 10.14
N MET A 601 19.52 -7.58 9.26
CA MET A 601 18.36 -8.42 8.95
C MET A 601 18.05 -9.37 10.10
N PHE A 602 19.07 -9.95 10.75
CA PHE A 602 18.89 -10.79 11.95
C PHE A 602 18.19 -10.04 13.07
N ASP A 603 18.55 -8.77 13.33
CA ASP A 603 17.90 -7.90 14.31
C ASP A 603 16.41 -7.58 13.98
N VAL A 604 15.97 -7.81 12.73
CA VAL A 604 14.60 -7.54 12.26
C VAL A 604 13.73 -8.79 12.19
N VAL A 605 14.30 -9.97 11.91
CA VAL A 605 13.53 -11.22 11.73
C VAL A 605 13.90 -12.34 12.71
N GLY A 606 15.01 -12.21 13.44
CA GLY A 606 15.56 -13.27 14.28
C GLY A 606 16.13 -14.46 13.52
N GLY A 607 16.41 -15.56 14.23
CA GLY A 607 16.87 -16.80 13.63
C GLY A 607 17.22 -17.90 14.62
N CYS A 608 18.02 -18.85 14.14
CA CYS A 608 18.55 -19.97 14.91
C CYS A 608 20.03 -20.25 14.57
N VAL A 609 20.67 -21.01 15.44
CA VAL A 609 22.03 -21.55 15.27
C VAL A 609 21.95 -23.07 15.43
N GLU A 610 22.51 -23.81 14.47
CA GLU A 610 22.54 -25.27 14.45
C GLU A 610 23.98 -25.79 14.26
N ALA A 611 24.30 -26.91 14.88
CA ALA A 611 25.51 -27.67 14.60
C ALA A 611 25.45 -28.24 13.18
N VAL A 612 26.54 -28.15 12.43
CA VAL A 612 26.72 -28.92 11.19
C VAL A 612 27.39 -30.25 11.55
N PRO A 613 26.73 -31.40 11.31
CA PRO A 613 27.36 -32.73 11.42
C PRO A 613 28.75 -32.79 10.78
N ASN A 614 29.74 -33.27 11.52
CA ASN A 614 31.15 -33.28 11.07
C ASN A 614 31.39 -34.20 9.86
N ARG A 615 30.62 -35.29 9.75
CA ARG A 615 30.73 -36.32 8.71
C ARG A 615 29.40 -36.53 7.97
N ILE A 616 28.93 -35.51 7.25
CA ILE A 616 27.77 -35.64 6.35
C ILE A 616 28.13 -36.60 5.21
N ARG A 617 27.46 -37.76 5.18
CA ARG A 617 27.62 -38.77 4.14
C ARG A 617 26.69 -38.52 2.95
N THR A 618 25.50 -37.98 3.20
CA THR A 618 24.58 -37.45 2.18
C THR A 618 23.51 -36.53 2.81
N SER A 619 22.80 -35.79 1.97
CA SER A 619 21.58 -35.04 2.31
C SER A 619 20.43 -35.54 1.45
N LEU A 620 19.21 -35.57 1.97
CA LEU A 620 18.04 -36.15 1.30
C LEU A 620 16.82 -35.26 1.49
N THR A 621 15.95 -35.17 0.50
CA THR A 621 14.63 -34.54 0.61
C THR A 621 13.55 -35.59 0.39
N ALA A 622 12.70 -35.83 1.39
CA ALA A 622 11.50 -36.63 1.24
C ALA A 622 10.31 -35.72 0.90
N ASN A 623 9.68 -35.95 -0.25
CA ASN A 623 8.55 -35.16 -0.73
C ASN A 623 7.25 -35.92 -0.45
N LEU A 624 6.38 -35.37 0.39
CA LEU A 624 5.10 -35.96 0.76
C LEU A 624 3.92 -35.07 0.37
N PHE A 625 2.74 -35.65 0.48
CA PHE A 625 1.46 -34.99 0.34
C PHE A 625 0.55 -35.42 1.49
N ILE A 626 -0.15 -34.45 2.08
CA ILE A 626 -1.09 -34.63 3.18
C ILE A 626 -2.48 -34.29 2.64
N GLU A 627 -3.34 -35.28 2.51
CA GLU A 627 -4.71 -35.08 2.07
C GLU A 627 -5.53 -34.31 3.12
N PRO A 628 -6.57 -33.54 2.73
CA PRO A 628 -7.54 -32.94 3.66
C PRO A 628 -8.21 -33.96 4.61
N THR A 629 -8.22 -35.24 4.24
CA THR A 629 -8.69 -36.38 5.04
C THR A 629 -7.70 -36.85 6.12
N GLY A 630 -6.44 -36.40 6.09
CA GLY A 630 -5.37 -36.83 6.99
C GLY A 630 -4.55 -38.02 6.50
N VAL A 631 -4.79 -38.52 5.29
CA VAL A 631 -3.91 -39.52 4.64
C VAL A 631 -2.59 -38.84 4.26
N VAL A 632 -1.48 -39.46 4.63
CA VAL A 632 -0.12 -38.96 4.34
C VAL A 632 0.55 -39.91 3.36
N SER A 633 0.88 -39.44 2.16
CA SER A 633 1.55 -40.22 1.11
C SER A 633 2.95 -39.68 0.82
N LEU A 634 3.97 -40.55 0.85
CA LEU A 634 5.31 -40.23 0.34
C LEU A 634 5.29 -40.33 -1.19
N HIS A 635 5.68 -39.26 -1.88
CA HIS A 635 5.69 -39.18 -3.36
C HIS A 635 7.08 -39.36 -3.96
N SER A 636 8.15 -39.10 -3.20
CA SER A 636 9.54 -39.43 -3.57
C SER A 636 10.52 -39.20 -2.42
N VAL A 637 11.69 -39.83 -2.50
CA VAL A 637 12.91 -39.38 -1.80
C VAL A 637 13.96 -39.08 -2.86
N VAL A 638 14.57 -37.89 -2.80
CA VAL A 638 15.57 -37.41 -3.76
C VAL A 638 16.82 -36.94 -3.01
N GLU A 639 17.96 -36.88 -3.69
CA GLU A 639 19.23 -36.42 -3.12
C GLU A 639 19.57 -35.03 -3.69
N PRO A 640 19.50 -33.93 -2.90
CA PRO A 640 19.80 -32.59 -3.38
C PRO A 640 21.21 -32.45 -3.96
N MET A 641 21.30 -31.72 -5.07
CA MET A 641 22.56 -31.34 -5.68
C MET A 641 23.02 -30.02 -5.07
N LEU A 642 23.87 -30.11 -4.04
CA LEU A 642 24.37 -28.99 -3.27
C LEU A 642 25.58 -28.32 -3.95
N ALA A 643 25.50 -27.02 -4.17
CA ALA A 643 26.67 -26.17 -4.37
C ALA A 643 27.32 -25.84 -3.00
N PRO A 644 28.49 -25.16 -2.96
CA PRO A 644 29.20 -24.89 -1.72
C PRO A 644 28.33 -24.16 -0.68
N ALA A 645 28.58 -24.46 0.60
CA ALA A 645 27.82 -23.94 1.73
C ALA A 645 26.29 -24.15 1.64
N PHE A 646 25.88 -25.36 1.26
CA PHE A 646 24.50 -25.87 1.34
C PHE A 646 23.49 -25.21 0.38
N THR A 647 23.96 -24.56 -0.69
CA THR A 647 23.08 -23.98 -1.71
C THR A 647 22.50 -25.08 -2.60
N VAL A 648 21.22 -25.43 -2.42
CA VAL A 648 20.51 -26.39 -3.29
C VAL A 648 20.36 -25.82 -4.70
N MET A 649 20.99 -26.46 -5.69
CA MET A 649 20.76 -26.14 -7.10
C MET A 649 19.59 -26.95 -7.68
N GLY A 650 19.48 -28.23 -7.31
CA GLY A 650 18.43 -29.13 -7.77
C GLY A 650 18.51 -30.46 -7.04
N CYS A 651 18.22 -31.57 -7.72
CA CYS A 651 18.25 -32.91 -7.11
C CYS A 651 18.56 -34.02 -8.12
N ARG A 652 19.02 -35.17 -7.61
CA ARG A 652 19.16 -36.41 -8.38
C ARG A 652 18.34 -37.57 -7.79
N PHE A 653 18.06 -38.53 -8.65
CA PHE A 653 17.41 -39.79 -8.31
C PHE A 653 18.05 -40.95 -9.11
N PRO A 654 18.17 -42.17 -8.54
CA PRO A 654 17.98 -42.48 -7.12
C PRO A 654 19.05 -41.83 -6.24
N PHE A 655 18.80 -41.89 -4.92
CA PHE A 655 19.79 -41.62 -3.89
C PHE A 655 20.86 -42.73 -3.84
N GLN A 656 21.85 -42.63 -2.93
CA GLN A 656 22.90 -43.65 -2.78
C GLN A 656 22.40 -44.95 -2.11
N ASN A 657 22.89 -46.10 -2.59
CA ASN A 657 22.47 -47.42 -2.11
C ASN A 657 22.71 -47.67 -0.60
N PHE A 658 23.60 -46.90 0.06
CA PHE A 658 23.86 -47.01 1.50
C PHE A 658 22.82 -46.32 2.38
N VAL A 659 21.86 -45.60 1.80
CA VAL A 659 20.82 -44.88 2.56
C VAL A 659 19.82 -45.87 3.16
N PRO A 660 19.53 -45.81 4.48
CA PRO A 660 18.53 -46.66 5.12
C PRO A 660 17.11 -46.18 4.76
N TYR A 661 16.65 -46.52 3.55
CA TYR A 661 15.40 -45.97 2.97
C TYR A 661 14.19 -46.10 3.91
N ALA A 662 14.00 -47.26 4.55
CA ALA A 662 12.89 -47.48 5.48
C ALA A 662 12.88 -46.46 6.63
N ALA A 663 14.04 -46.15 7.23
CA ALA A 663 14.15 -45.13 8.27
C ALA A 663 13.82 -43.72 7.75
N VAL A 664 14.28 -43.37 6.54
CA VAL A 664 13.96 -42.08 5.90
C VAL A 664 12.47 -41.96 5.60
N ARG A 665 11.85 -43.02 5.05
CA ARG A 665 10.42 -43.10 4.77
C ARG A 665 9.60 -42.97 6.05
N ASP A 666 9.91 -43.76 7.07
CA ASP A 666 9.11 -43.84 8.29
C ASP A 666 9.24 -42.53 9.11
N ALA A 667 10.43 -41.93 9.16
CA ALA A 667 10.64 -40.59 9.71
C ALA A 667 9.85 -39.51 8.94
N ALA A 668 9.92 -39.51 7.60
CA ALA A 668 9.17 -38.55 6.77
C ALA A 668 7.65 -38.66 6.98
N LEU A 669 7.12 -39.90 7.09
CA LEU A 669 5.72 -40.16 7.42
C LEU A 669 5.37 -39.69 8.85
N CYS A 670 6.30 -39.74 9.81
CA CYS A 670 6.08 -39.19 11.15
C CYS A 670 6.00 -37.66 11.15
N VAL A 671 6.87 -36.95 10.40
CA VAL A 671 6.74 -35.50 10.20
C VAL A 671 5.41 -35.14 9.54
N GLY A 672 5.01 -35.87 8.50
CA GLY A 672 3.71 -35.63 7.84
C GLY A 672 2.51 -35.84 8.77
N LYS A 673 2.53 -36.87 9.62
CA LYS A 673 1.50 -37.11 10.65
C LYS A 673 1.51 -36.00 11.71
N ALA A 674 2.67 -35.54 12.16
CA ALA A 674 2.81 -34.43 13.10
C ALA A 674 2.30 -33.10 12.51
N ALA A 675 2.55 -32.85 11.22
CA ALA A 675 2.08 -31.68 10.50
C ALA A 675 0.54 -31.70 10.37
N PHE A 676 -0.06 -32.84 10.05
CA PHE A 676 -1.52 -32.98 10.01
C PHE A 676 -2.17 -32.73 11.39
N ARG A 677 -1.57 -33.21 12.50
CA ARG A 677 -2.01 -32.86 13.87
C ARG A 677 -2.01 -31.34 14.14
N ARG A 678 -1.17 -30.58 13.43
CA ARG A 678 -1.12 -29.10 13.45
C ARG A 678 -1.97 -28.42 12.36
N ARG A 679 -2.85 -29.17 11.67
CA ARG A 679 -3.73 -28.71 10.57
C ARG A 679 -3.00 -28.26 9.30
N VAL A 680 -1.83 -28.84 9.04
CA VAL A 680 -1.21 -28.77 7.70
C VAL A 680 -1.88 -29.79 6.78
N MET A 681 -2.12 -29.38 5.54
CA MET A 681 -2.50 -30.24 4.41
C MET A 681 -1.84 -29.72 3.13
N GLY A 682 -1.89 -30.47 2.05
CA GLY A 682 -1.20 -30.17 0.80
C GLY A 682 0.21 -30.77 0.75
N TYR A 683 1.08 -30.18 -0.06
CA TYR A 683 2.45 -30.66 -0.27
C TYR A 683 3.42 -30.24 0.84
N ILE A 684 4.36 -31.12 1.18
CA ILE A 684 5.40 -30.91 2.18
C ILE A 684 6.69 -31.62 1.76
N SER A 685 7.83 -30.94 1.83
CA SER A 685 9.17 -31.53 1.67
C SER A 685 9.88 -31.52 3.02
N VAL A 686 10.53 -32.63 3.37
CA VAL A 686 11.28 -32.80 4.64
C VAL A 686 12.74 -33.06 4.28
N ASP A 687 13.63 -32.19 4.74
CA ASP A 687 15.07 -32.28 4.49
C ASP A 687 15.79 -33.02 5.63
N PHE A 688 16.66 -33.95 5.25
CA PHE A 688 17.43 -34.81 6.12
C PHE A 688 18.93 -34.73 5.83
N VAL A 689 19.73 -35.02 6.84
CA VAL A 689 21.16 -35.25 6.78
C VAL A 689 21.49 -36.62 7.37
N LEU A 690 22.27 -37.42 6.64
CA LEU A 690 22.78 -38.69 7.13
C LEU A 690 24.24 -38.50 7.60
N GLN A 691 24.48 -38.62 8.91
CA GLN A 691 25.80 -38.55 9.53
C GLN A 691 26.44 -39.94 9.62
N GLU A 692 27.71 -40.03 9.27
CA GLU A 692 28.52 -41.23 9.49
C GLU A 692 29.11 -41.21 10.92
N ALA A 693 28.60 -42.09 11.78
CA ALA A 693 28.89 -42.14 13.22
C ALA A 693 30.23 -42.84 13.57
N GLY A 694 31.19 -42.86 12.64
CA GLY A 694 32.44 -43.61 12.77
C GLY A 694 32.32 -45.07 12.35
N ASP A 695 33.45 -45.79 12.40
CA ASP A 695 33.56 -47.12 11.81
C ASP A 695 32.77 -48.16 12.63
N GLY A 696 31.83 -48.85 11.97
CA GLY A 696 31.00 -49.90 12.58
C GLY A 696 29.71 -49.41 13.28
N VAL A 697 29.50 -48.10 13.43
CA VAL A 697 28.27 -47.54 14.02
C VAL A 697 27.24 -47.27 12.91
N ALA A 698 25.95 -47.47 13.21
CA ALA A 698 24.87 -47.15 12.29
C ALA A 698 24.84 -45.65 11.98
N ALA A 699 24.63 -45.29 10.71
CA ALA A 699 24.58 -43.89 10.28
C ALA A 699 23.33 -43.19 10.84
N GLU A 700 23.52 -42.03 11.46
CA GLU A 700 22.46 -41.28 12.15
C GLU A 700 21.69 -40.39 11.17
N LEU A 701 20.36 -40.42 11.26
CA LEU A 701 19.47 -39.64 10.40
C LEU A 701 18.89 -38.45 11.18
N TYR A 702 19.27 -37.23 10.78
CA TYR A 702 18.81 -35.97 11.36
C TYR A 702 17.85 -35.24 10.43
N VAL A 703 16.76 -34.68 10.95
CA VAL A 703 15.90 -33.73 10.21
C VAL A 703 16.47 -32.33 10.37
N VAL A 704 16.58 -31.58 9.26
CA VAL A 704 17.24 -30.26 9.23
C VAL A 704 16.38 -29.10 8.69
N ASP A 705 15.35 -29.38 7.90
CA ASP A 705 14.37 -28.37 7.48
C ASP A 705 13.04 -29.01 7.00
N VAL A 706 12.00 -28.18 6.88
CA VAL A 706 10.68 -28.61 6.39
C VAL A 706 10.03 -27.48 5.56
N ASP A 707 9.87 -27.71 4.26
CA ASP A 707 9.20 -26.80 3.33
C ASP A 707 7.72 -27.19 3.19
N LEU A 708 6.81 -26.30 3.59
CA LEU A 708 5.35 -26.50 3.47
C LEU A 708 4.82 -26.13 2.07
N CYS A 709 5.40 -26.68 1.00
CA CYS A 709 4.95 -26.37 -0.37
C CYS A 709 5.26 -27.47 -1.39
N LEU A 710 4.74 -27.31 -2.61
CA LEU A 710 5.18 -28.07 -3.77
C LEU A 710 6.51 -27.49 -4.27
N THR A 711 7.61 -28.01 -3.71
CA THR A 711 8.99 -27.61 -4.04
C THR A 711 9.36 -27.92 -5.48
N ASN A 712 10.36 -27.21 -6.03
CA ASN A 712 10.85 -27.48 -7.38
C ASN A 712 11.42 -28.89 -7.54
N ASN A 713 12.03 -29.45 -6.48
CA ASN A 713 12.55 -30.83 -6.47
C ASN A 713 11.42 -31.87 -6.51
N ALA A 714 10.33 -31.65 -5.74
CA ALA A 714 9.13 -32.48 -5.80
C ALA A 714 8.46 -32.42 -7.19
N ALA A 715 8.27 -31.22 -7.74
CA ALA A 715 7.68 -31.03 -9.07
C ALA A 715 8.56 -31.62 -10.19
N ALA A 716 9.90 -31.51 -10.08
CA ALA A 716 10.82 -32.14 -11.01
C ALA A 716 10.77 -33.68 -10.95
N HIS A 717 10.56 -34.29 -9.77
CA HIS A 717 10.35 -35.74 -9.66
C HIS A 717 9.07 -36.19 -10.37
N LEU A 718 7.95 -35.51 -10.12
CA LEU A 718 6.67 -35.80 -10.77
C LEU A 718 6.79 -35.66 -12.30
N PHE A 719 7.51 -34.64 -12.78
CA PHE A 719 7.77 -34.42 -14.19
C PHE A 719 8.72 -35.46 -14.81
N ALA A 720 9.74 -35.92 -14.09
CA ALA A 720 10.60 -37.03 -14.52
C ALA A 720 9.83 -38.36 -14.65
N CYS A 721 8.88 -38.61 -13.73
CA CYS A 721 7.98 -39.74 -13.79
C CYS A 721 6.98 -39.64 -14.96
N LEU A 722 6.50 -38.43 -15.28
CA LEU A 722 5.64 -38.15 -16.43
C LEU A 722 6.33 -38.50 -17.76
N VAL A 723 7.44 -37.83 -18.09
CA VAL A 723 8.18 -38.06 -19.36
C VAL A 723 8.74 -39.49 -19.44
N THR A 724 8.99 -40.05 -18.27
CA THR A 724 9.07 -41.46 -17.90
C THR A 724 8.11 -42.45 -18.52
N GLY A 725 6.84 -42.24 -18.15
CA GLY A 725 5.91 -43.33 -17.83
C GLY A 725 6.27 -44.10 -16.55
N SER A 726 7.11 -43.56 -15.66
CA SER A 726 7.57 -44.29 -14.46
C SER A 726 6.65 -44.12 -13.26
N VAL A 727 6.60 -45.13 -12.39
CA VAL A 727 5.83 -45.14 -11.14
C VAL A 727 6.81 -45.25 -9.97
N TYR A 728 6.63 -44.41 -8.94
CA TYR A 728 7.38 -44.48 -7.69
C TYR A 728 6.76 -45.54 -6.77
N ASP A 729 7.59 -46.40 -6.20
CA ASP A 729 7.20 -47.38 -5.19
C ASP A 729 7.59 -46.88 -3.80
N VAL A 730 6.62 -46.87 -2.88
CA VAL A 730 6.73 -46.37 -1.51
C VAL A 730 7.32 -47.43 -0.56
N GLU A 731 7.33 -48.72 -0.93
CA GLU A 731 7.93 -49.76 -0.12
C GLU A 731 9.43 -49.94 -0.42
N THR A 732 9.83 -49.99 -1.70
CA THR A 732 11.25 -50.09 -2.08
C THR A 732 11.96 -48.74 -2.24
N GLY A 733 11.23 -47.63 -2.37
CA GLY A 733 11.79 -46.32 -2.71
C GLY A 733 12.32 -46.22 -4.15
N SER A 734 12.10 -47.25 -4.97
CA SER A 734 12.50 -47.28 -6.37
C SER A 734 11.50 -46.55 -7.26
N CYS A 735 11.87 -46.34 -8.52
CA CYS A 735 10.95 -45.85 -9.53
C CYS A 735 11.29 -46.53 -10.87
N ALA A 736 10.29 -47.04 -11.58
CA ALA A 736 10.49 -47.77 -12.83
C ALA A 736 9.36 -47.54 -13.84
N ASN A 737 9.66 -47.67 -15.13
CA ASN A 737 8.68 -47.65 -16.21
C ASN A 737 7.85 -48.94 -16.19
N SER A 738 6.54 -48.82 -15.99
CA SER A 738 5.61 -49.95 -15.84
C SER A 738 5.56 -50.90 -17.04
N ASN A 739 5.94 -50.43 -18.23
CA ASN A 739 5.79 -51.17 -19.49
C ASN A 739 7.10 -51.80 -19.97
N LYS A 740 8.25 -51.28 -19.51
CA LYS A 740 9.58 -51.77 -19.89
C LYS A 740 10.37 -52.41 -18.74
N ASN A 741 9.92 -52.24 -17.49
CA ASN A 741 10.66 -52.55 -16.27
C ASN A 741 12.05 -51.87 -16.18
N GLU A 742 12.22 -50.74 -16.87
CA GLU A 742 13.42 -49.91 -16.83
C GLU A 742 13.38 -49.00 -15.60
N SER A 743 14.39 -49.08 -14.72
CA SER A 743 14.53 -48.17 -13.57
C SER A 743 14.76 -46.72 -14.01
N LEU A 744 14.18 -45.75 -13.31
CA LEU A 744 14.39 -44.32 -13.52
C LEU A 744 15.66 -43.85 -12.80
N ALA A 745 16.55 -43.20 -13.55
CA ALA A 745 17.56 -42.31 -13.00
C ALA A 745 17.41 -40.91 -13.63
N TYR A 746 17.56 -39.84 -12.85
CA TYR A 746 17.61 -38.49 -13.36
C TYR A 746 18.48 -37.54 -12.52
N ALA A 747 18.87 -36.42 -13.13
CA ALA A 747 19.47 -35.27 -12.44
C ALA A 747 18.83 -33.98 -12.97
N TYR A 748 18.37 -33.14 -12.06
CA TYR A 748 17.72 -31.86 -12.33
C TYR A 748 18.65 -30.72 -11.88
N SER A 749 18.93 -29.76 -12.77
CA SER A 749 19.86 -28.66 -12.49
C SER A 749 19.29 -27.52 -11.66
N GLY A 750 17.97 -27.49 -11.45
CA GLY A 750 17.26 -26.24 -11.18
C GLY A 750 17.31 -25.29 -12.37
N ILE A 751 17.13 -24.00 -12.11
CA ILE A 751 17.25 -22.94 -13.11
C ILE A 751 18.71 -22.46 -13.10
N ILE A 752 19.41 -22.65 -14.22
CA ILE A 752 20.71 -22.06 -14.48
C ILE A 752 20.46 -20.66 -15.03
N HIS A 753 21.09 -19.65 -14.46
CA HIS A 753 21.11 -18.29 -14.95
C HIS A 753 22.54 -17.81 -15.15
N SER A 754 22.77 -17.15 -16.28
CA SER A 754 23.92 -16.30 -16.55
C SER A 754 23.48 -15.22 -17.55
N PRO A 755 23.84 -13.93 -17.38
CA PRO A 755 23.40 -12.88 -18.32
C PRO A 755 23.83 -13.19 -19.76
N PHE A 756 25.01 -13.83 -19.89
CA PHE A 756 25.60 -14.24 -21.16
C PHE A 756 24.83 -15.36 -21.88
N LEU A 757 23.94 -16.11 -21.22
CA LEU A 757 23.09 -17.11 -21.89
C LEU A 757 22.12 -16.45 -22.90
N SER A 758 21.74 -15.18 -22.68
CA SER A 758 20.91 -14.43 -23.64
C SER A 758 21.60 -14.20 -25.00
N ALA A 759 22.94 -14.14 -25.02
CA ALA A 759 23.75 -13.90 -26.22
C ALA A 759 24.05 -15.18 -27.03
N VAL A 760 23.79 -16.36 -26.45
CA VAL A 760 23.99 -17.66 -27.12
C VAL A 760 23.01 -17.81 -28.28
N ARG A 761 23.44 -18.32 -29.43
CA ARG A 761 22.54 -18.55 -30.58
C ARG A 761 21.72 -19.81 -30.33
N HIS A 762 20.62 -19.72 -29.58
CA HIS A 762 19.87 -20.87 -29.05
C HIS A 762 19.48 -21.94 -30.09
N ARG A 763 19.08 -21.54 -31.32
CA ARG A 763 18.83 -22.49 -32.43
C ARG A 763 20.07 -23.32 -32.79
N THR A 764 21.26 -22.73 -32.75
CA THR A 764 22.54 -23.40 -32.98
C THR A 764 22.88 -24.32 -31.80
N PHE A 765 22.76 -23.81 -30.57
CA PHE A 765 23.05 -24.55 -29.35
C PHE A 765 22.16 -25.80 -29.17
N PHE A 766 20.84 -25.68 -29.36
CA PHE A 766 19.94 -26.84 -29.29
C PHE A 766 20.10 -27.80 -30.47
N SER A 767 20.55 -27.32 -31.64
CA SER A 767 20.96 -28.17 -32.76
C SER A 767 22.24 -28.96 -32.42
N LEU A 768 23.22 -28.32 -31.78
CA LEU A 768 24.45 -28.96 -31.30
C LEU A 768 24.19 -29.99 -30.19
N CYS A 769 23.27 -29.70 -29.26
CA CYS A 769 22.80 -30.68 -28.28
C CYS A 769 22.12 -31.89 -28.97
N ARG A 770 21.40 -31.67 -30.08
CA ARG A 770 20.76 -32.73 -30.86
C ARG A 770 21.78 -33.57 -31.64
N SER A 771 22.77 -32.94 -32.29
CA SER A 771 23.81 -33.67 -33.05
C SER A 771 24.79 -34.43 -32.15
N ARG A 772 24.99 -33.98 -30.90
CA ARG A 772 25.67 -34.74 -29.83
C ARG A 772 24.83 -35.88 -29.24
N GLY A 773 23.58 -36.07 -29.66
CA GLY A 773 22.68 -37.09 -29.11
C GLY A 773 22.23 -36.83 -27.67
N LEU A 774 22.37 -35.60 -27.15
CA LEU A 774 22.00 -35.24 -25.79
C LEU A 774 20.52 -34.94 -25.61
N SER A 775 19.85 -34.40 -26.64
CA SER A 775 18.40 -34.09 -26.59
C SER A 775 17.54 -35.33 -26.31
N PHE A 776 16.48 -35.19 -25.53
CA PHE A 776 15.56 -36.29 -25.16
C PHE A 776 15.05 -37.10 -26.37
N ASP A 777 15.39 -38.38 -26.39
CA ASP A 777 14.87 -39.39 -27.33
C ASP A 777 13.49 -39.84 -26.85
N ARG A 778 12.47 -39.64 -27.69
CA ARG A 778 11.06 -39.94 -27.40
C ARG A 778 10.77 -41.44 -27.30
N TYR A 779 11.45 -42.27 -28.09
CA TYR A 779 11.24 -43.71 -28.16
C TYR A 779 11.97 -44.42 -27.00
N ARG A 780 13.20 -43.98 -26.70
CA ARG A 780 13.99 -44.51 -25.59
C ARG A 780 13.58 -43.89 -24.24
N ARG A 781 13.01 -42.68 -24.24
CA ARG A 781 12.64 -41.86 -23.06
C ARG A 781 13.83 -41.49 -22.18
N ILE A 782 14.96 -41.15 -22.80
CA ILE A 782 16.23 -40.81 -22.16
C ILE A 782 16.90 -39.62 -22.87
N GLY A 783 17.78 -38.91 -22.16
CA GLY A 783 18.44 -37.68 -22.64
C GLY A 783 18.03 -36.44 -21.84
N LEU A 784 18.29 -35.26 -22.39
CA LEU A 784 18.03 -33.96 -21.77
C LEU A 784 16.65 -33.42 -22.16
N VAL A 785 15.81 -33.22 -21.17
CA VAL A 785 14.61 -32.38 -21.26
C VAL A 785 14.99 -30.95 -20.88
N PHE A 786 14.75 -30.00 -21.78
CA PHE A 786 15.14 -28.60 -21.61
C PHE A 786 14.04 -27.80 -20.94
N HIS A 787 14.33 -27.30 -19.74
CA HIS A 787 13.44 -26.40 -19.03
C HIS A 787 13.73 -24.96 -19.46
N MET A 788 13.24 -24.60 -20.65
CA MET A 788 13.33 -23.23 -21.17
C MET A 788 12.34 -22.34 -20.40
N VAL A 789 12.86 -21.29 -19.72
CA VAL A 789 12.09 -20.43 -18.81
C VAL A 789 11.93 -19.02 -19.38
N ASP A 790 13.06 -18.36 -19.61
CA ASP A 790 13.20 -17.09 -20.32
C ASP A 790 14.65 -17.09 -20.83
N VAL A 791 14.83 -17.76 -21.97
CA VAL A 791 16.16 -18.04 -22.51
C VAL A 791 16.69 -16.85 -23.31
N LEU A 792 15.80 -16.08 -23.94
CA LEU A 792 16.13 -14.96 -24.81
C LEU A 792 16.33 -13.62 -24.07
N LEU A 793 15.52 -13.30 -23.06
CA LEU A 793 15.57 -11.99 -22.39
C LEU A 793 16.34 -12.06 -21.07
N CYS A 794 16.15 -13.12 -20.29
CA CYS A 794 16.76 -13.28 -18.95
C CYS A 794 17.86 -14.35 -18.88
N GLY A 795 18.24 -15.02 -19.96
CA GLY A 795 19.31 -16.03 -19.94
C GLY A 795 19.07 -17.17 -18.94
N CYS A 796 17.82 -17.60 -18.76
CA CYS A 796 17.38 -18.58 -17.76
C CYS A 796 16.99 -19.92 -18.42
N LEU A 797 17.77 -20.96 -18.15
CA LEU A 797 17.60 -22.32 -18.69
C LEU A 797 17.82 -23.36 -17.59
N GLY A 798 16.92 -24.32 -17.45
CA GLY A 798 17.18 -25.55 -16.68
C GLY A 798 17.30 -26.78 -17.58
N VAL A 799 17.82 -27.87 -17.02
CA VAL A 799 17.82 -29.20 -17.64
C VAL A 799 17.40 -30.27 -16.64
N LEU A 800 16.66 -31.25 -17.15
CA LEU A 800 16.40 -32.53 -16.50
C LEU A 800 17.03 -33.61 -17.39
N SER A 801 18.16 -34.16 -16.95
CA SER A 801 18.79 -35.31 -17.61
C SER A 801 18.15 -36.59 -17.11
N VAL A 802 17.68 -37.43 -18.04
CA VAL A 802 16.92 -38.65 -17.79
C VAL A 802 17.64 -39.85 -18.38
N GLY A 803 17.63 -40.99 -17.68
CA GLY A 803 18.26 -42.23 -18.12
C GLY A 803 17.84 -43.43 -17.28
N THR A 804 18.40 -44.59 -17.59
CA THR A 804 18.24 -45.82 -16.80
C THR A 804 19.34 -46.03 -15.75
N THR A 805 20.45 -45.29 -15.84
CA THR A 805 21.60 -45.41 -14.93
C THR A 805 22.15 -44.06 -14.51
N ARG A 806 22.63 -43.98 -13.26
CA ARG A 806 23.29 -42.78 -12.70
C ARG A 806 24.50 -42.34 -13.54
N SER A 807 25.24 -43.28 -14.13
CA SER A 807 26.37 -42.99 -15.03
C SER A 807 25.96 -42.34 -16.36
N HIS A 808 24.86 -42.77 -16.98
CA HIS A 808 24.37 -42.15 -18.23
C HIS A 808 23.94 -40.70 -18.00
N VAL A 809 23.09 -40.48 -17.00
CA VAL A 809 22.61 -39.15 -16.58
C VAL A 809 23.77 -38.20 -16.28
N THR A 810 24.75 -38.66 -15.49
CA THR A 810 25.91 -37.86 -15.10
C THR A 810 26.81 -37.50 -16.29
N ARG A 811 26.95 -38.42 -17.27
CA ARG A 811 27.66 -38.13 -18.53
C ARG A 811 26.94 -37.06 -19.33
N ALA A 812 25.63 -37.20 -19.55
CA ALA A 812 24.84 -36.23 -20.31
C ALA A 812 24.85 -34.82 -19.67
N MET A 813 24.78 -34.73 -18.34
CA MET A 813 24.95 -33.46 -17.61
C MET A 813 26.34 -32.84 -17.78
N LYS A 814 27.41 -33.65 -17.73
CA LYS A 814 28.79 -33.19 -17.97
C LYS A 814 28.98 -32.71 -19.41
N GLU A 815 28.45 -33.43 -20.39
CA GLU A 815 28.55 -33.03 -21.80
C GLU A 815 27.74 -31.78 -22.11
N PHE A 816 26.57 -31.59 -21.47
CA PHE A 816 25.82 -30.35 -21.51
C PHE A 816 26.58 -29.16 -20.91
N GLN A 817 27.18 -29.33 -19.73
CA GLN A 817 28.05 -28.31 -19.12
C GLN A 817 29.21 -27.94 -20.06
N ASN A 818 29.87 -28.94 -20.66
CA ASN A 818 30.95 -28.71 -21.64
C ASN A 818 30.47 -27.93 -22.87
N LEU A 819 29.23 -28.15 -23.37
CA LEU A 819 28.67 -27.37 -24.47
C LEU A 819 28.36 -25.93 -24.05
N LEU A 820 27.82 -25.71 -22.84
CA LEU A 820 27.61 -24.36 -22.32
C LEU A 820 28.94 -23.59 -22.17
N ASN A 821 30.00 -24.24 -21.69
CA ASN A 821 31.33 -23.65 -21.56
C ASN A 821 32.00 -23.28 -22.90
N LEU A 822 31.48 -23.76 -24.04
CA LEU A 822 31.97 -23.40 -25.37
C LEU A 822 31.22 -22.19 -25.97
N GLU A 823 29.96 -22.01 -25.63
CA GLU A 823 29.14 -20.86 -26.08
C GLU A 823 29.26 -19.64 -25.14
N LEU A 824 29.56 -19.86 -23.86
CA LEU A 824 29.70 -18.80 -22.86
C LEU A 824 31.12 -18.21 -22.85
N PRO A 825 31.28 -16.87 -22.70
CA PRO A 825 32.58 -16.27 -22.50
C PRO A 825 33.13 -16.65 -21.12
N LYS A 826 34.46 -16.82 -20.99
CA LYS A 826 35.12 -17.23 -19.73
C LYS A 826 34.78 -16.33 -18.52
N GLN A 827 34.41 -15.07 -18.75
CA GLN A 827 33.97 -14.14 -17.71
C GLN A 827 32.63 -14.54 -17.05
N SER A 828 31.83 -15.40 -17.67
CA SER A 828 30.54 -15.87 -17.14
C SER A 828 30.66 -16.72 -15.87
N GLU A 829 31.84 -17.31 -15.63
CA GLU A 829 32.17 -18.03 -14.40
C GLU A 829 32.43 -17.08 -13.21
N HIS A 830 32.52 -15.77 -13.42
CA HIS A 830 32.86 -14.78 -12.37
C HIS A 830 31.90 -13.59 -12.30
N SER A 831 30.83 -13.56 -13.09
CA SER A 831 29.76 -12.55 -12.90
C SER A 831 29.00 -12.83 -11.60
N ALA A 832 28.93 -11.83 -10.72
CA ALA A 832 28.15 -11.91 -9.48
C ALA A 832 26.66 -12.18 -9.73
N GLU A 833 26.13 -11.81 -10.89
CA GLU A 833 24.73 -12.06 -11.27
C GLU A 833 24.48 -13.52 -11.68
N SER A 834 25.53 -14.28 -12.02
CA SER A 834 25.45 -15.65 -12.55
C SER A 834 25.43 -16.70 -11.44
N ASN A 835 24.51 -17.68 -11.53
CA ASN A 835 24.55 -18.88 -10.67
C ASN A 835 25.31 -20.06 -11.30
N PHE A 836 25.95 -19.83 -12.47
CA PHE A 836 26.62 -20.86 -13.26
C PHE A 836 27.78 -21.56 -12.52
N VAL A 837 28.41 -20.86 -11.57
CA VAL A 837 29.44 -21.42 -10.67
C VAL A 837 28.85 -22.51 -9.77
N TYR A 838 27.67 -22.26 -9.21
CA TYR A 838 26.97 -23.21 -8.35
C TYR A 838 26.49 -24.43 -9.15
N PHE A 839 25.94 -24.21 -10.36
CA PHE A 839 25.65 -25.30 -11.30
C PHE A 839 26.90 -26.13 -11.62
N SER A 840 28.01 -25.50 -11.99
CA SER A 840 29.26 -26.17 -12.31
C SER A 840 29.84 -26.95 -11.12
N SER A 841 29.74 -26.42 -9.89
CA SER A 841 30.12 -27.15 -8.68
C SER A 841 29.21 -28.35 -8.41
N ALA A 842 27.91 -28.23 -8.66
CA ALA A 842 26.94 -29.31 -8.50
C ALA A 842 27.19 -30.46 -9.51
N ILE A 843 27.58 -30.15 -10.76
CA ILE A 843 27.98 -31.19 -11.73
C ILE A 843 29.28 -31.88 -11.31
N HIS A 844 30.27 -31.15 -10.77
CA HIS A 844 31.49 -31.77 -10.23
C HIS A 844 31.20 -32.74 -9.07
N GLN A 845 30.26 -32.43 -8.17
CA GLN A 845 29.83 -33.35 -7.12
C GLN A 845 29.06 -34.56 -7.68
N LEU A 846 28.17 -34.34 -8.65
CA LEU A 846 27.46 -35.42 -9.36
C LEU A 846 28.45 -36.43 -9.95
N ILE A 847 29.50 -35.95 -10.65
CA ILE A 847 30.58 -36.78 -11.20
C ILE A 847 31.30 -37.58 -10.11
N ARG A 848 31.75 -36.92 -9.02
CA ARG A 848 32.41 -37.60 -7.89
C ARG A 848 31.54 -38.70 -7.28
N SER A 849 30.24 -38.44 -7.11
CA SER A 849 29.31 -39.39 -6.52
C SER A 849 29.16 -40.69 -7.34
N VAL A 850 29.40 -40.64 -8.66
CA VAL A 850 29.39 -41.81 -9.54
C VAL A 850 30.73 -42.54 -9.55
N SER A 851 31.87 -41.86 -9.37
CA SER A 851 33.17 -42.53 -9.18
C SER A 851 33.20 -43.35 -7.88
N ILE A 852 32.79 -42.74 -6.76
CA ILE A 852 32.72 -43.43 -5.46
C ILE A 852 31.79 -44.66 -5.54
N SER A 853 30.69 -44.57 -6.29
CA SER A 853 29.76 -45.70 -6.55
C SER A 853 30.30 -46.78 -7.51
N LYS A 854 31.61 -46.81 -7.77
CA LYS A 854 32.33 -47.85 -8.50
C LYS A 854 33.57 -48.35 -7.75
N GLU A 855 34.00 -47.60 -6.74
CA GLU A 855 35.09 -47.95 -5.82
C GLU A 855 34.52 -48.65 -4.56
N MET A 856 33.21 -48.49 -4.31
CA MET A 856 32.34 -49.31 -3.47
C MET A 856 31.52 -50.29 -4.31
#